data_AF-A0A958KNE4-F1
#
_entry.id   AF-A0A958KNE4-F1
#
_cell.length_a   1.000
_cell.length_b   1.000
_cell.length_c   1.000
_cell.angle_alpha   90.00
_cell.angle_beta   90.00
_cell.angle_gamma   90.00
#
_symmetry.space_group_name_H-M   'P 1'
#
loop_
_entity.id
_entity.type
_entity.pdbx_description
1 polymer ?
#
loop_
_entity_poly.entity_id
_entity_poly.type
_entity_poly.pdbx_seq_one_letter_code
_entity_poly.pdbx_strand_id
1 'polypeptide(L)'
;MGYQDQHRGNAEAYASYFAGMDKSMRQKIALISSYFPASGRVADMGSGSGKGSFDVASLYPGLEVIGVDVSSEAVAHSRATYKLPNLSFTVGDICDAVFADNSLAGILNSSVLHHVTSFNDFSLQKVYALLDNQSRQLTSGGILAIRDFVVPHGPEEVYLDLPSSDGPPSGGLEEISTAALFKKFAADFRSSVYPRGGVEFEEIEQLSGGWTRYRTRLRTATEFLLRKDYRTDWDVEILEEYTYFSQADFERAFEERGLRIIVSRPIYNPWILRNRFVGKACLRSAADESPLPFPPTNFIIVGEKTSALEGVSLTEKRREHPATPSYLKLSHYRRQDEIWDVVSRPHPAVDIVPWFTKGKDLFVVCRQSYPRPILNALQGDTPLDGARTSGYINEPIVAVSSGPAGDSSEVQRIARMLETRSNIPADSIKEMNLGLVYYPSAGGINEQIQTYCVHLNEPLDISYESTFSSGFSASGNIRALHGAQTLRSCQVGGMFDSRLELSIYDLALQHGFDLGPWIGGELPDAQHSALKTESLEEVLSRDGKHMMASCSESAGFIEICTGEFGENSASGAEISKQNLEYVVAGSWSTNTISLIPYCRTEKEICVGLERRDLPAPFINSGSSLIVTNPAWRLPKDRRDWDSATEFAVEQLAANFHADTLNTAPLGGAYSPCPALTPETVSAAAALVSPESAAASSLRWVPLKELILKRSMLRDGHLLLGIFRLWHALLDRAAE
;
A
#
# COMPACT_ATOMS: atom_id res chain seq x y z
N MET A 1 -23.09 20.93 -20.43
CA MET A 1 -21.77 21.50 -20.06
C MET A 1 -20.73 20.80 -20.90
N GLY A 2 -19.72 21.51 -21.41
CA GLY A 2 -18.69 20.96 -22.30
C GLY A 2 -17.28 21.38 -21.90
N TYR A 3 -16.25 20.77 -22.47
CA TYR A 3 -14.84 21.08 -22.13
C TYR A 3 -14.45 22.55 -22.31
N GLN A 4 -15.17 23.31 -23.14
CA GLN A 4 -14.96 24.76 -23.31
C GLN A 4 -15.22 25.55 -22.01
N ASP A 5 -16.05 25.01 -21.12
CA ASP A 5 -16.37 25.62 -19.82
C ASP A 5 -15.21 25.50 -18.82
N GLN A 6 -14.17 24.71 -19.12
CA GLN A 6 -12.92 24.64 -18.34
C GLN A 6 -11.96 25.79 -18.62
N HIS A 7 -12.23 26.60 -19.65
CA HIS A 7 -11.27 27.57 -20.15
C HIS A 7 -11.02 28.68 -19.12
N ARG A 8 -9.79 28.79 -18.61
CA ARG A 8 -9.42 29.73 -17.54
C ARG A 8 -9.01 31.12 -18.02
N GLY A 9 -9.25 31.44 -19.29
CA GLY A 9 -9.03 32.78 -19.83
C GLY A 9 -7.68 32.95 -20.51
N ASN A 10 -6.82 33.85 -20.01
CA ASN A 10 -5.57 34.22 -20.68
C ASN A 10 -4.37 33.38 -20.22
N ALA A 11 -3.21 33.57 -20.86
CA ALA A 11 -1.98 32.83 -20.56
C ALA A 11 -1.50 33.00 -19.10
N GLU A 12 -1.75 34.15 -18.47
CA GLU A 12 -1.38 34.41 -17.06
C GLU A 12 -2.25 33.60 -16.09
N ALA A 13 -3.55 33.47 -16.37
CA ALA A 13 -4.46 32.64 -15.59
C ALA A 13 -4.10 31.14 -15.69
N TYR A 14 -3.74 30.67 -16.89
CA TYR A 14 -3.20 29.33 -17.08
C TYR A 14 -1.88 29.12 -16.32
N ALA A 15 -0.96 30.08 -16.35
CA ALA A 15 0.30 29.99 -15.62
C ALA A 15 0.11 29.90 -14.10
N SER A 16 -0.80 30.70 -13.53
CA SER A 16 -1.15 30.64 -12.10
C SER A 16 -1.76 29.30 -11.70
N TYR A 17 -2.70 28.79 -12.51
CA TYR A 17 -3.30 27.48 -12.33
C TYR A 17 -2.26 26.34 -12.37
N PHE A 18 -1.38 26.33 -13.37
CA PHE A 18 -0.31 25.33 -13.48
C PHE A 18 0.67 25.40 -12.30
N ALA A 19 1.04 26.60 -11.84
CA ALA A 19 1.90 26.76 -10.67
C ALA A 19 1.27 26.20 -9.38
N GLY A 20 -0.06 26.28 -9.23
CA GLY A 20 -0.79 25.64 -8.13
C GLY A 20 -0.75 24.11 -8.22
N MET A 21 -0.99 23.57 -9.41
CA MET A 21 -0.99 22.13 -9.68
C MET A 21 0.39 21.49 -9.44
N ASP A 22 1.45 22.12 -9.93
CA ASP A 22 2.82 21.59 -9.92
C ASP A 22 3.40 21.39 -8.51
N LYS A 23 2.95 22.18 -7.52
CA LYS A 23 3.43 22.10 -6.12
C LYS A 23 3.25 20.70 -5.51
N SER A 24 2.21 19.98 -5.91
CA SER A 24 1.87 18.66 -5.38
C SER A 24 2.25 17.51 -6.32
N MET A 25 2.74 17.81 -7.53
CA MET A 25 2.89 16.84 -8.62
C MET A 25 3.88 15.72 -8.28
N ARG A 26 5.01 16.04 -7.62
CA ARG A 26 6.02 15.03 -7.25
C ARG A 26 5.43 13.90 -6.40
N GLN A 27 4.60 14.24 -5.41
CA GLN A 27 3.96 13.24 -4.54
C GLN A 27 2.94 12.40 -5.32
N LYS A 28 2.16 13.02 -6.22
CA LYS A 28 1.19 12.31 -7.09
C LYS A 28 1.90 11.32 -8.00
N ILE A 29 2.97 11.75 -8.66
CA ILE A 29 3.75 10.90 -9.57
C ILE A 29 4.50 9.81 -8.81
N ALA A 30 5.09 10.09 -7.65
CA ALA A 30 5.77 9.08 -6.84
C ALA A 30 4.84 7.92 -6.46
N LEU A 31 3.58 8.24 -6.10
CA LEU A 31 2.57 7.25 -5.78
C LEU A 31 2.27 6.34 -6.99
N ILE A 32 2.02 6.93 -8.16
CA ILE A 32 1.46 6.19 -9.31
C ILE A 32 2.55 5.57 -10.19
N SER A 33 3.68 6.23 -10.36
CA SER A 33 4.75 5.73 -11.23
C SER A 33 5.46 4.50 -10.68
N SER A 34 5.30 4.22 -9.39
CA SER A 34 5.85 3.03 -8.73
C SER A 34 5.30 1.72 -9.32
N TYR A 35 4.17 1.76 -10.02
CA TYR A 35 3.53 0.59 -10.62
C TYR A 35 3.91 0.35 -12.09
N PHE A 36 4.50 1.33 -12.77
CA PHE A 36 4.83 1.18 -14.19
C PHE A 36 6.03 0.25 -14.41
N PRO A 37 6.13 -0.41 -15.57
CA PRO A 37 7.32 -1.17 -15.90
C PRO A 37 8.56 -0.27 -16.02
N ALA A 38 9.75 -0.84 -15.95
CA ALA A 38 11.01 -0.10 -16.12
C ALA A 38 11.24 0.39 -17.57
N SER A 39 10.51 -0.15 -18.54
CA SER A 39 10.59 0.22 -19.96
C SER A 39 9.27 0.00 -20.69
N GLY A 40 9.09 0.70 -21.80
CA GLY A 40 7.89 0.63 -22.64
C GLY A 40 7.28 2.01 -22.88
N ARG A 41 6.11 2.05 -23.53
CA ARG A 41 5.39 3.28 -23.86
C ARG A 41 4.33 3.56 -22.80
N VAL A 42 4.36 4.75 -22.20
CA VAL A 42 3.40 5.17 -21.17
C VAL A 42 2.71 6.47 -21.59
N ALA A 43 1.38 6.47 -21.53
CA ALA A 43 0.57 7.65 -21.81
C ALA A 43 0.10 8.30 -20.51
N ASP A 44 0.30 9.61 -20.38
CA ASP A 44 -0.27 10.46 -19.32
C ASP A 44 -1.50 11.18 -19.89
N MET A 45 -2.67 10.66 -19.57
CA MET A 45 -3.96 11.09 -20.12
C MET A 45 -4.50 12.26 -19.29
N GLY A 46 -4.60 13.45 -19.89
CA GLY A 46 -4.90 14.69 -19.18
C GLY A 46 -3.65 15.35 -18.59
N SER A 47 -2.59 15.47 -19.41
CA SER A 47 -1.25 15.88 -18.95
C SER A 47 -1.15 17.32 -18.43
N GLY A 48 -2.13 18.19 -18.70
CA GLY A 48 -2.21 19.54 -18.15
C GLY A 48 -0.98 20.39 -18.45
N SER A 49 -0.24 20.79 -17.41
CA SER A 49 1.01 21.56 -17.57
C SER A 49 2.10 20.75 -18.29
N GLY A 50 2.05 19.42 -18.23
CA GLY A 50 3.09 18.50 -18.70
C GLY A 50 4.17 18.19 -17.66
N LYS A 51 4.09 18.79 -16.46
CA LYS A 51 5.05 18.55 -15.36
C LYS A 51 5.05 17.10 -14.91
N GLY A 52 3.88 16.48 -14.81
CA GLY A 52 3.72 15.08 -14.41
C GLY A 52 4.41 14.13 -15.40
N SER A 53 4.12 14.30 -16.70
CA SER A 53 4.77 13.54 -17.77
C SER A 53 6.28 13.73 -17.77
N PHE A 54 6.76 14.96 -17.55
CA PHE A 54 8.19 15.25 -17.43
C PHE A 54 8.83 14.56 -16.23
N ASP A 55 8.17 14.56 -15.07
CA ASP A 55 8.68 13.89 -13.87
C ASP A 55 8.78 12.37 -14.06
N VAL A 56 7.77 11.75 -14.67
CA VAL A 56 7.83 10.32 -15.02
C VAL A 56 8.99 10.07 -16.00
N ALA A 57 9.10 10.84 -17.08
CA ALA A 57 10.17 10.66 -18.07
C ALA A 57 11.57 10.85 -17.46
N SER A 58 11.71 11.79 -16.51
CA SER A 58 12.96 12.05 -15.79
C SER A 58 13.34 10.90 -14.85
N LEU A 59 12.36 10.35 -14.13
CA LEU A 59 12.55 9.26 -13.17
C LEU A 59 12.80 7.92 -13.87
N TYR A 60 12.28 7.75 -15.10
CA TYR A 60 12.33 6.48 -15.82
C TYR A 60 12.83 6.67 -17.25
N PRO A 61 14.16 6.73 -17.46
CA PRO A 61 14.76 6.91 -18.79
C PRO A 61 14.46 5.77 -19.78
N GLY A 62 14.06 4.59 -19.28
CA GLY A 62 13.65 3.46 -20.10
C GLY A 62 12.21 3.55 -20.64
N LEU A 63 11.40 4.48 -20.11
CA LEU A 63 10.04 4.74 -20.57
C LEU A 63 10.03 5.79 -21.68
N GLU A 64 9.27 5.55 -22.74
CA GLU A 64 8.81 6.58 -23.66
C GLU A 64 7.50 7.14 -23.10
N VAL A 65 7.50 8.39 -22.66
CA VAL A 65 6.34 9.03 -22.02
C VAL A 65 5.68 10.00 -22.99
N ILE A 66 4.37 9.88 -23.14
CA ILE A 66 3.55 10.73 -24.01
C ILE A 66 2.47 11.40 -23.17
N GLY A 67 2.56 12.72 -22.99
CA GLY A 67 1.47 13.51 -22.41
C GLY A 67 0.36 13.78 -23.43
N VAL A 68 -0.88 13.49 -23.08
CA VAL A 68 -2.06 13.73 -23.92
C VAL A 68 -2.92 14.79 -23.25
N ASP A 69 -3.32 15.83 -23.97
CA ASP A 69 -4.29 16.80 -23.46
C ASP A 69 -5.23 17.26 -24.58
N VAL A 70 -6.48 17.61 -24.21
CA VAL A 70 -7.46 18.11 -25.17
C VAL A 70 -7.16 19.56 -25.58
N SER A 71 -6.49 20.34 -24.71
CA SER A 71 -6.11 21.72 -24.99
C SER A 71 -4.84 21.79 -25.84
N SER A 72 -4.98 22.39 -27.04
CA SER A 72 -3.84 22.64 -27.92
C SER A 72 -2.82 23.62 -27.32
N GLU A 73 -3.30 24.56 -26.51
CA GLU A 73 -2.52 25.55 -25.77
C GLU A 73 -1.69 24.90 -24.67
N ALA A 74 -2.29 24.00 -23.88
CA ALA A 74 -1.59 23.23 -22.86
C ALA A 74 -0.46 22.38 -23.49
N VAL A 75 -0.77 21.64 -24.57
CA VAL A 75 0.24 20.85 -25.30
C VAL A 75 1.36 21.72 -25.87
N ALA A 76 1.04 22.89 -26.44
CA ALA A 76 2.04 23.82 -26.94
C ALA A 76 2.95 24.34 -25.80
N HIS A 77 2.37 24.67 -24.65
CA HIS A 77 3.10 25.03 -23.45
C HIS A 77 4.03 23.90 -22.99
N SER A 78 3.52 22.68 -22.80
CA SER A 78 4.32 21.53 -22.34
C SER A 78 5.48 21.23 -23.30
N ARG A 79 5.24 21.27 -24.62
CA ARG A 79 6.28 21.10 -25.63
C ARG A 79 7.34 22.19 -25.54
N ALA A 80 7.00 23.42 -25.21
CA ALA A 80 7.97 24.51 -25.08
C ALA A 80 8.78 24.40 -23.77
N THR A 81 8.12 24.03 -22.67
CA THR A 81 8.68 24.03 -21.32
C THR A 81 9.54 22.80 -21.01
N TYR A 82 9.09 21.60 -21.40
CA TYR A 82 9.72 20.33 -20.98
C TYR A 82 10.38 19.60 -22.16
N LYS A 83 11.68 19.31 -22.02
CA LYS A 83 12.49 18.67 -23.06
C LYS A 83 13.30 17.51 -22.48
N LEU A 84 12.99 16.30 -22.94
CA LEU A 84 13.76 15.07 -22.69
C LEU A 84 13.71 14.20 -23.95
N PRO A 85 14.73 13.34 -24.19
CA PRO A 85 14.77 12.50 -25.39
C PRO A 85 13.65 11.45 -25.43
N ASN A 86 13.09 11.09 -24.28
CA ASN A 86 12.05 10.08 -24.11
C ASN A 86 10.68 10.68 -23.75
N LEU A 87 10.48 11.98 -23.97
CA LEU A 87 9.24 12.70 -23.65
C LEU A 87 8.65 13.36 -24.89
N SER A 88 7.36 13.16 -25.11
CA SER A 88 6.59 13.88 -26.13
C SER A 88 5.21 14.26 -25.61
N PHE A 89 4.51 15.13 -26.35
CA PHE A 89 3.15 15.56 -26.02
C PHE A 89 2.29 15.58 -27.28
N THR A 90 1.02 15.23 -27.18
CA THR A 90 0.06 15.26 -28.29
C THR A 90 -1.31 15.78 -27.87
N VAL A 91 -2.04 16.37 -28.83
CA VAL A 91 -3.43 16.79 -28.63
C VAL A 91 -4.34 15.58 -28.84
N GLY A 92 -5.29 15.35 -27.93
CA GLY A 92 -6.27 14.28 -28.07
C GLY A 92 -7.34 14.32 -26.98
N ASP A 93 -8.55 13.85 -27.31
CA ASP A 93 -9.60 13.59 -26.31
C ASP A 93 -9.36 12.21 -25.69
N ILE A 94 -9.17 12.16 -24.38
CA ILE A 94 -8.88 10.93 -23.64
C ILE A 94 -10.09 9.99 -23.55
N CYS A 95 -11.29 10.45 -23.92
CA CYS A 95 -12.47 9.61 -24.09
C CYS A 95 -12.39 8.76 -25.36
N ASP A 96 -11.54 9.11 -26.33
CA ASP A 96 -11.37 8.42 -27.59
C ASP A 96 -10.11 7.54 -27.61
N ALA A 97 -9.94 6.74 -28.67
CA ALA A 97 -8.71 6.01 -28.91
C ALA A 97 -7.64 6.93 -29.49
N VAL A 98 -6.64 7.30 -28.68
CA VAL A 98 -5.52 8.18 -29.07
C VAL A 98 -4.35 7.39 -29.64
N PHE A 99 -4.18 6.14 -29.20
CA PHE A 99 -3.15 5.20 -29.63
C PHE A 99 -3.77 3.93 -30.21
N ALA A 100 -2.94 3.11 -30.85
CA ALA A 100 -3.38 1.82 -31.37
C ALA A 100 -3.66 0.83 -30.24
N ASP A 101 -4.53 -0.14 -30.50
CA ASP A 101 -4.76 -1.27 -29.61
C ASP A 101 -3.44 -2.01 -29.31
N ASN A 102 -3.28 -2.52 -28.08
CA ASN A 102 -2.10 -3.26 -27.63
C ASN A 102 -0.75 -2.54 -27.88
N SER A 103 -0.68 -1.23 -27.66
CA SER A 103 0.53 -0.43 -27.97
C SER A 103 1.17 0.29 -26.77
N LEU A 104 0.50 0.28 -25.62
CA LEU A 104 0.96 0.95 -24.39
C LEU A 104 1.26 -0.07 -23.30
N ALA A 105 2.42 0.10 -22.66
CA ALA A 105 2.81 -0.66 -21.48
C ALA A 105 2.23 -0.06 -20.19
N GLY A 106 1.80 1.20 -20.23
CA GLY A 106 1.11 1.85 -19.13
C GLY A 106 0.25 3.04 -19.55
N ILE A 107 -0.80 3.30 -18.78
CA ILE A 107 -1.64 4.48 -18.89
C ILE A 107 -1.83 5.07 -17.50
N LEU A 108 -1.60 6.38 -17.38
CA LEU A 108 -1.81 7.18 -16.19
C LEU A 108 -3.00 8.11 -16.40
N ASN A 109 -3.94 8.12 -15.46
CA ASN A 109 -4.96 9.16 -15.33
C ASN A 109 -4.88 9.75 -13.92
N SER A 110 -4.41 10.98 -13.78
CA SER A 110 -4.25 11.63 -12.47
C SER A 110 -5.11 12.88 -12.38
N SER A 111 -6.18 12.83 -11.57
CA SER A 111 -7.11 13.94 -11.34
C SER A 111 -7.71 14.46 -12.64
N VAL A 112 -8.27 13.57 -13.46
CA VAL A 112 -8.84 13.93 -14.77
C VAL A 112 -10.20 13.30 -15.06
N LEU A 113 -10.53 12.14 -14.50
CA LEU A 113 -11.80 11.47 -14.83
C LEU A 113 -13.00 12.21 -14.23
N HIS A 114 -12.85 12.94 -13.13
CA HIS A 114 -13.90 13.82 -12.63
C HIS A 114 -14.23 14.96 -13.62
N HIS A 115 -13.29 15.38 -14.47
CA HIS A 115 -13.60 16.30 -15.55
C HIS A 115 -14.39 15.61 -16.67
N VAL A 116 -14.10 14.34 -16.95
CA VAL A 116 -14.83 13.55 -17.95
C VAL A 116 -16.31 13.45 -17.58
N THR A 117 -16.65 13.27 -16.30
CA THR A 117 -18.04 13.33 -15.85
C THR A 117 -18.59 14.75 -15.89
N SER A 118 -17.95 15.68 -15.19
CA SER A 118 -18.45 17.05 -14.97
C SER A 118 -18.75 17.80 -16.27
N PHE A 119 -17.86 17.69 -17.25
CA PHE A 119 -17.94 18.41 -18.53
C PHE A 119 -18.55 17.57 -19.66
N ASN A 120 -19.27 16.49 -19.32
CA ASN A 120 -20.12 15.73 -20.23
C ASN A 120 -21.48 15.44 -19.58
N ASP A 121 -22.13 16.48 -19.07
CA ASP A 121 -23.47 16.42 -18.46
C ASP A 121 -23.58 15.40 -17.31
N PHE A 122 -22.50 15.24 -16.53
CA PHE A 122 -22.40 14.29 -15.41
C PHE A 122 -22.62 12.82 -15.80
N SER A 123 -22.34 12.47 -17.05
CA SER A 123 -22.58 11.12 -17.58
C SER A 123 -21.46 10.14 -17.24
N LEU A 124 -21.78 9.13 -16.41
CA LEU A 124 -20.87 8.02 -16.12
C LEU A 124 -20.55 7.16 -17.36
N GLN A 125 -21.41 7.17 -18.40
CA GLN A 125 -21.17 6.44 -19.64
C GLN A 125 -19.89 6.88 -20.36
N LYS A 126 -19.51 8.15 -20.22
CA LYS A 126 -18.25 8.67 -20.78
C LYS A 126 -17.03 8.09 -20.08
N VAL A 127 -17.10 7.89 -18.77
CA VAL A 127 -16.04 7.22 -18.00
C VAL A 127 -15.92 5.76 -18.43
N TYR A 128 -17.04 5.04 -18.57
CA TYR A 128 -17.00 3.65 -19.05
C TYR A 128 -16.41 3.53 -20.46
N ALA A 129 -16.82 4.39 -21.40
CA ALA A 129 -16.27 4.42 -22.76
C ALA A 129 -14.75 4.75 -22.77
N LEU A 130 -14.31 5.69 -21.94
CA LEU A 130 -12.89 6.00 -21.74
C LEU A 130 -12.13 4.75 -21.26
N LEU A 131 -12.64 4.06 -20.24
CA LEU A 131 -11.99 2.86 -19.71
C LEU A 131 -11.99 1.71 -20.73
N ASP A 132 -13.05 1.56 -21.54
CA ASP A 132 -13.09 0.60 -22.64
C ASP A 132 -12.00 0.91 -23.68
N ASN A 133 -11.84 2.18 -24.07
CA ASN A 133 -10.85 2.60 -25.05
C ASN A 133 -9.43 2.44 -24.51
N GLN A 134 -9.16 2.87 -23.28
CA GLN A 134 -7.82 2.80 -22.70
C GLN A 134 -7.40 1.35 -22.40
N SER A 135 -8.31 0.49 -21.93
CA SER A 135 -8.00 -0.92 -21.67
C SER A 135 -7.65 -1.72 -22.93
N ARG A 136 -8.19 -1.35 -24.11
CA ARG A 136 -7.80 -1.95 -25.40
C ARG A 136 -6.44 -1.48 -25.91
N GLN A 137 -6.03 -0.25 -25.56
CA GLN A 137 -4.72 0.31 -25.93
C GLN A 137 -3.56 -0.28 -25.12
N LEU A 138 -3.84 -0.89 -23.97
CA LEU A 138 -2.85 -1.59 -23.15
C LEU A 138 -2.44 -2.93 -23.77
N THR A 139 -1.15 -3.24 -23.71
CA THR A 139 -0.64 -4.60 -23.93
C THR A 139 -1.10 -5.54 -22.81
N SER A 140 -1.06 -6.85 -23.05
CA SER A 140 -1.12 -7.82 -21.95
C SER A 140 0.00 -7.55 -20.94
N GLY A 141 -0.31 -7.58 -19.64
CA GLY A 141 0.58 -7.15 -18.55
C GLY A 141 0.80 -5.64 -18.46
N GLY A 142 0.11 -4.84 -19.30
CA GLY A 142 0.14 -3.38 -19.25
C GLY A 142 -0.65 -2.83 -18.06
N ILE A 143 -0.24 -1.67 -17.55
CA ILE A 143 -0.76 -1.10 -16.30
C ILE A 143 -1.70 0.07 -16.57
N LEU A 144 -2.94 0.01 -16.05
CA LEU A 144 -3.83 1.17 -15.95
C LEU A 144 -3.80 1.70 -14.52
N ALA A 145 -3.38 2.94 -14.32
CA ALA A 145 -3.42 3.58 -13.02
C ALA A 145 -4.31 4.83 -13.04
N ILE A 146 -5.22 4.91 -12.07
CA ILE A 146 -6.12 6.04 -11.88
C ILE A 146 -5.92 6.56 -10.47
N ARG A 147 -5.65 7.86 -10.36
CA ARG A 147 -5.64 8.58 -9.10
C ARG A 147 -6.63 9.73 -9.17
N ASP A 148 -7.76 9.60 -8.49
CA ASP A 148 -8.82 10.60 -8.59
C ASP A 148 -9.52 10.79 -7.23
N PHE A 149 -10.75 11.28 -7.21
CA PHE A 149 -11.60 11.32 -6.03
C PHE A 149 -12.49 10.07 -5.95
N VAL A 150 -13.10 9.83 -4.79
CA VAL A 150 -13.95 8.65 -4.55
C VAL A 150 -15.11 9.01 -3.66
N VAL A 151 -16.25 8.34 -3.87
CA VAL A 151 -17.36 8.37 -2.91
C VAL A 151 -16.87 7.77 -1.59
N PRO A 152 -16.95 8.50 -0.47
CA PRO A 152 -16.49 8.00 0.83
C PRO A 152 -17.31 6.78 1.27
N HIS A 153 -16.65 5.81 1.89
CA HIS A 153 -17.33 4.72 2.59
C HIS A 153 -17.75 5.19 3.99
N GLY A 154 -18.99 4.87 4.39
CA GLY A 154 -19.53 5.25 5.69
C GLY A 154 -21.07 5.24 5.70
N PRO A 155 -21.70 5.75 6.77
CA PRO A 155 -23.15 5.91 6.79
C PRO A 155 -23.61 6.85 5.67
N GLU A 156 -24.77 6.57 5.07
CA GLU A 156 -25.31 7.39 3.99
C GLU A 156 -25.62 8.81 4.47
N GLU A 157 -26.23 8.94 5.65
CA GLU A 157 -26.57 10.21 6.29
C GLU A 157 -25.65 10.52 7.46
N VAL A 158 -25.27 11.79 7.57
CA VAL A 158 -24.38 12.31 8.61
C VAL A 158 -24.87 13.66 9.14
N TYR A 159 -24.43 13.99 10.34
CA TYR A 159 -24.40 15.37 10.79
C TYR A 159 -23.06 16.00 10.41
N LEU A 160 -23.13 17.14 9.75
CA LEU A 160 -22.02 18.00 9.37
C LEU A 160 -22.11 19.28 10.20
N ASP A 161 -21.17 19.45 11.13
CA ASP A 161 -21.07 20.66 11.94
C ASP A 161 -20.06 21.61 11.28
N LEU A 162 -20.49 22.85 11.02
CA LEU A 162 -19.69 23.89 10.36
C LEU A 162 -19.66 25.17 11.18
N PRO A 163 -18.55 25.91 11.21
CA PRO A 163 -18.50 27.19 11.90
C PRO A 163 -19.44 28.19 11.22
N SER A 164 -20.23 28.88 12.04
CA SER A 164 -21.06 30.03 11.66
C SER A 164 -20.46 31.35 12.14
N SER A 165 -19.39 31.29 12.93
CA SER A 165 -18.67 32.40 13.55
C SER A 165 -17.41 32.85 12.79
N ASP A 166 -16.99 32.11 11.76
CA ASP A 166 -15.79 32.38 10.95
C ASP A 166 -16.03 33.38 9.80
N GLY A 167 -17.19 34.04 9.79
CA GLY A 167 -17.54 35.09 8.82
C GLY A 167 -19.00 35.55 8.99
N PRO A 168 -19.44 36.60 8.28
CA PRO A 168 -20.84 37.00 8.23
C PRO A 168 -21.73 35.94 7.51
N PRO A 169 -23.05 35.91 7.78
CA PRO A 169 -24.00 34.97 7.15
C PRO A 169 -24.32 35.31 5.67
N SER A 170 -23.90 36.49 5.19
CA SER A 170 -24.13 36.98 3.84
C SER A 170 -23.02 37.95 3.43
N GLY A 171 -22.65 37.99 2.15
CA GLY A 171 -21.56 38.84 1.65
C GLY A 171 -20.87 38.20 0.45
N GLY A 172 -19.64 38.62 0.17
CA GLY A 172 -18.79 37.99 -0.85
C GLY A 172 -18.40 36.57 -0.45
N LEU A 173 -18.16 35.70 -1.45
CA LEU A 173 -17.78 34.29 -1.24
C LEU A 173 -16.55 34.12 -0.34
N GLU A 174 -15.60 35.06 -0.42
CA GLU A 174 -14.40 35.06 0.40
C GLU A 174 -14.67 35.37 1.88
N GLU A 175 -15.74 36.12 2.17
CA GLU A 175 -16.01 36.67 3.50
C GLU A 175 -16.99 35.82 4.30
N ILE A 176 -18.00 35.21 3.66
CA ILE A 176 -19.09 34.52 4.36
C ILE A 176 -18.62 33.37 5.27
N SER A 177 -19.35 33.07 6.33
CA SER A 177 -19.05 31.92 7.19
C SER A 177 -19.08 30.61 6.42
N THR A 178 -18.37 29.60 6.90
CA THR A 178 -18.37 28.27 6.27
C THR A 178 -19.77 27.66 6.27
N ALA A 179 -20.57 27.88 7.31
CA ALA A 179 -21.98 27.48 7.36
C ALA A 179 -22.82 28.18 6.27
N ALA A 180 -22.63 29.49 6.03
CA ALA A 180 -23.30 30.20 4.95
C ALA A 180 -22.85 29.74 3.56
N LEU A 181 -21.55 29.45 3.40
CA LEU A 181 -20.98 28.89 2.17
C LEU A 181 -21.60 27.53 1.83
N PHE A 182 -21.85 26.68 2.84
CA PHE A 182 -22.52 25.40 2.63
C PHE A 182 -23.94 25.55 2.06
N LYS A 183 -24.72 26.54 2.52
CA LYS A 183 -26.05 26.81 1.95
C LYS A 183 -25.98 27.25 0.49
N LYS A 184 -24.96 28.03 0.13
CA LYS A 184 -24.72 28.44 -1.26
C LYS A 184 -24.27 27.26 -2.12
N PHE A 185 -23.34 26.45 -1.62
CA PHE A 185 -22.97 25.17 -2.22
C PHE A 185 -24.20 24.32 -2.48
N ALA A 186 -25.07 24.19 -1.48
CA ALA A 186 -26.25 23.35 -1.58
C ALA A 186 -27.24 23.82 -2.65
N ALA A 187 -27.36 25.13 -2.89
CA ALA A 187 -28.21 25.67 -3.95
C ALA A 187 -27.59 25.49 -5.36
N ASP A 188 -26.28 25.69 -5.47
CA ASP A 188 -25.60 25.87 -6.75
C ASP A 188 -24.98 24.58 -7.31
N PHE A 189 -24.55 23.65 -6.44
CA PHE A 189 -23.86 22.42 -6.86
C PHE A 189 -24.72 21.49 -7.69
N ARG A 190 -24.13 20.90 -8.73
CA ARG A 190 -24.76 19.89 -9.59
C ARG A 190 -23.86 18.67 -9.70
N SER A 191 -24.46 17.51 -9.90
CA SER A 191 -23.74 16.23 -10.00
C SER A 191 -24.57 15.17 -10.72
N SER A 192 -24.00 13.99 -10.92
CA SER A 192 -24.71 12.80 -11.43
C SER A 192 -25.94 12.42 -10.60
N VAL A 193 -25.96 12.77 -9.30
CA VAL A 193 -27.11 12.55 -8.39
C VAL A 193 -28.08 13.73 -8.41
N TYR A 194 -27.56 14.96 -8.54
CA TYR A 194 -28.33 16.20 -8.53
C TYR A 194 -28.16 16.98 -9.84
N PRO A 195 -28.65 16.49 -10.99
CA PRO A 195 -28.34 17.09 -12.30
C PRO A 195 -29.07 18.42 -12.55
N ARG A 196 -30.19 18.68 -11.85
CA ARG A 196 -31.06 19.86 -12.11
C ARG A 196 -31.45 20.64 -10.86
N GLY A 197 -31.25 20.08 -9.66
CA GLY A 197 -31.63 20.70 -8.39
C GLY A 197 -30.42 20.88 -7.48
N GLY A 198 -30.60 21.63 -6.39
CA GLY A 198 -29.62 21.70 -5.31
C GLY A 198 -29.54 20.40 -4.50
N VAL A 199 -28.50 20.26 -3.68
CA VAL A 199 -28.36 19.11 -2.77
C VAL A 199 -29.33 19.23 -1.60
N GLU A 200 -29.75 18.08 -1.08
CA GLU A 200 -30.67 18.00 0.06
C GLU A 200 -29.89 18.15 1.38
N PHE A 201 -30.41 18.98 2.29
CA PHE A 201 -29.92 19.12 3.65
C PHE A 201 -31.02 19.67 4.58
N GLU A 202 -30.86 19.44 5.88
CA GLU A 202 -31.69 20.01 6.96
C GLU A 202 -30.79 20.73 7.96
N GLU A 203 -31.09 21.97 8.31
CA GLU A 203 -30.42 22.67 9.43
C GLU A 203 -31.10 22.23 10.74
N ILE A 204 -30.34 21.58 11.61
CA ILE A 204 -30.88 20.96 12.84
C ILE A 204 -30.86 21.96 13.99
N GLU A 205 -29.69 22.53 14.29
CA GLU A 205 -29.53 23.46 15.40
C GLU A 205 -28.27 24.33 15.29
N GLN A 206 -28.26 25.42 16.06
CA GLN A 206 -27.07 26.22 16.32
C GLN A 206 -26.40 25.69 17.59
N LEU A 207 -25.18 25.19 17.47
CA LEU A 207 -24.40 24.64 18.56
C LEU A 207 -23.69 25.76 19.33
N SER A 208 -23.29 25.46 20.56
CA SER A 208 -22.48 26.36 21.37
C SER A 208 -21.13 26.66 20.69
N GLY A 209 -20.61 27.88 20.86
CA GLY A 209 -19.34 28.28 20.26
C GLY A 209 -19.41 28.73 18.80
N GLY A 210 -20.60 28.99 18.25
CA GLY A 210 -20.75 29.57 16.90
C GLY A 210 -20.55 28.54 15.80
N TRP A 211 -21.21 27.40 15.93
CA TRP A 211 -21.27 26.31 14.96
C TRP A 211 -22.72 26.01 14.59
N THR A 212 -22.96 25.50 13.39
CA THR A 212 -24.29 25.07 12.93
C THR A 212 -24.22 23.61 12.51
N ARG A 213 -25.20 22.82 12.95
CA ARG A 213 -25.35 21.42 12.59
C ARG A 213 -26.30 21.24 11.41
N TYR A 214 -25.84 20.54 10.38
CA TYR A 214 -26.63 20.15 9.22
C TYR A 214 -26.76 18.63 9.14
N ARG A 215 -27.95 18.11 8.86
CA ARG A 215 -28.12 16.72 8.39
C ARG A 215 -28.04 16.71 6.87
N THR A 216 -27.17 15.87 6.32
CA THR A 216 -27.02 15.70 4.86
C THR A 216 -26.42 14.33 4.53
N ARG A 217 -26.25 14.01 3.24
CA ARG A 217 -25.56 12.79 2.81
C ARG A 217 -24.04 12.92 3.01
N LEU A 218 -23.36 11.85 3.40
CA LEU A 218 -21.89 11.83 3.56
C LEU A 218 -21.16 12.22 2.27
N ARG A 219 -21.68 11.80 1.12
CA ARG A 219 -21.18 12.20 -0.20
C ARG A 219 -21.25 13.73 -0.38
N THR A 220 -22.40 14.34 -0.06
CA THR A 220 -22.58 15.80 -0.12
C THR A 220 -21.65 16.55 0.83
N ALA A 221 -21.50 16.06 2.06
CA ALA A 221 -20.56 16.63 3.02
C ALA A 221 -19.12 16.56 2.50
N THR A 222 -18.72 15.43 1.93
CA THR A 222 -17.38 15.22 1.37
C THR A 222 -17.11 16.12 0.18
N GLU A 223 -18.07 16.20 -0.74
CA GLU A 223 -18.07 17.15 -1.84
C GLU A 223 -17.79 18.56 -1.31
N PHE A 224 -18.59 19.05 -0.35
CA PHE A 224 -18.37 20.38 0.22
C PHE A 224 -16.99 20.55 0.87
N LEU A 225 -16.56 19.60 1.70
CA LEU A 225 -15.30 19.68 2.43
C LEU A 225 -14.08 19.78 1.50
N LEU A 226 -14.07 19.03 0.40
CA LEU A 226 -12.95 19.06 -0.56
C LEU A 226 -12.79 20.44 -1.21
N ARG A 227 -13.89 21.21 -1.37
CA ARG A 227 -13.88 22.48 -2.10
C ARG A 227 -14.03 23.75 -1.27
N LYS A 228 -14.47 23.68 -0.01
CA LYS A 228 -14.84 24.86 0.81
C LYS A 228 -13.76 25.95 0.96
N ASP A 229 -12.49 25.62 0.73
CA ASP A 229 -11.37 26.57 0.86
C ASP A 229 -10.93 27.18 -0.49
N TYR A 230 -11.48 26.74 -1.62
CA TYR A 230 -11.23 27.34 -2.96
C TYR A 230 -12.20 28.49 -3.24
N ARG A 231 -12.25 29.47 -2.33
CA ARG A 231 -13.22 30.58 -2.43
C ARG A 231 -12.96 31.52 -3.60
N THR A 232 -11.70 31.68 -4.01
CA THR A 232 -11.28 32.52 -5.15
C THR A 232 -11.71 31.94 -6.50
N ASP A 233 -11.72 30.61 -6.61
CA ASP A 233 -12.00 29.88 -7.84
C ASP A 233 -13.39 29.21 -7.82
N TRP A 234 -14.25 29.61 -6.88
CA TRP A 234 -15.50 28.94 -6.55
C TRP A 234 -16.41 28.68 -7.76
N ASP A 235 -16.53 29.64 -8.67
CA ASP A 235 -17.40 29.54 -9.84
C ASP A 235 -16.96 28.45 -10.83
N VAL A 236 -15.67 28.08 -10.81
CA VAL A 236 -15.15 26.93 -11.58
C VAL A 236 -15.24 25.65 -10.76
N GLU A 237 -14.83 25.69 -9.49
CA GLU A 237 -14.77 24.52 -8.60
C GLU A 237 -16.16 23.94 -8.27
N ILE A 238 -17.23 24.75 -8.34
CA ILE A 238 -18.61 24.30 -8.11
C ILE A 238 -19.18 23.52 -9.29
N LEU A 239 -18.58 23.61 -10.48
CA LEU A 239 -19.01 22.89 -11.68
C LEU A 239 -18.55 21.43 -11.68
N GLU A 240 -17.58 21.09 -10.83
CA GLU A 240 -16.91 19.80 -10.82
C GLU A 240 -17.50 18.83 -9.80
N GLU A 241 -17.96 17.68 -10.27
CA GLU A 241 -18.31 16.53 -9.45
C GLU A 241 -17.07 15.66 -9.20
N TYR A 242 -16.51 15.76 -8.00
CA TYR A 242 -15.36 14.96 -7.61
C TYR A 242 -15.74 13.49 -7.37
N THR A 243 -16.80 13.22 -6.60
CA THR A 243 -17.12 11.88 -6.09
C THR A 243 -18.04 11.11 -7.03
N TYR A 244 -17.60 10.83 -8.27
CA TYR A 244 -18.46 10.19 -9.29
C TYR A 244 -18.57 8.65 -9.15
N PHE A 245 -17.53 7.98 -8.64
CA PHE A 245 -17.50 6.52 -8.39
C PHE A 245 -17.16 6.20 -6.95
N SER A 246 -17.77 5.14 -6.41
CA SER A 246 -17.28 4.48 -5.20
C SER A 246 -16.07 3.59 -5.50
N GLN A 247 -15.36 3.16 -4.47
CA GLN A 247 -14.28 2.17 -4.60
C GLN A 247 -14.76 0.91 -5.32
N ALA A 248 -15.95 0.39 -4.96
CA ALA A 248 -16.54 -0.78 -5.62
C ALA A 248 -16.90 -0.53 -7.09
N ASP A 249 -17.28 0.69 -7.46
CA ASP A 249 -17.55 1.04 -8.86
C ASP A 249 -16.27 1.02 -9.71
N PHE A 250 -15.17 1.55 -9.17
CA PHE A 250 -13.85 1.46 -9.81
C PHE A 250 -13.40 0.01 -9.96
N GLU A 251 -13.48 -0.79 -8.90
CA GLU A 251 -13.08 -2.19 -8.88
C GLU A 251 -13.85 -2.99 -9.93
N ARG A 252 -15.19 -2.90 -9.93
CA ARG A 252 -16.04 -3.54 -10.94
C ARG A 252 -15.69 -3.08 -12.35
N ALA A 253 -15.50 -1.78 -12.55
CA ALA A 253 -15.17 -1.25 -13.87
C ALA A 253 -13.83 -1.80 -14.39
N PHE A 254 -12.87 -2.06 -13.50
CA PHE A 254 -11.58 -2.66 -13.85
C PHE A 254 -11.73 -4.14 -14.18
N GLU A 255 -12.40 -4.90 -13.31
CA GLU A 255 -12.62 -6.34 -13.47
C GLU A 255 -13.35 -6.66 -14.79
N GLU A 256 -14.44 -5.93 -15.09
CA GLU A 256 -15.23 -6.07 -16.32
C GLU A 256 -14.40 -5.86 -17.60
N ARG A 257 -13.27 -5.14 -17.49
CA ARG A 257 -12.36 -4.81 -18.60
C ARG A 257 -11.12 -5.69 -18.63
N GLY A 258 -11.08 -6.78 -17.86
CA GLY A 258 -9.95 -7.70 -17.85
C GLY A 258 -8.74 -7.13 -17.13
N LEU A 259 -8.94 -6.31 -16.09
CA LEU A 259 -7.85 -5.75 -15.28
C LEU A 259 -7.81 -6.45 -13.91
N ARG A 260 -6.70 -7.12 -13.59
CA ARG A 260 -6.40 -7.59 -12.24
C ARG A 260 -6.04 -6.39 -11.38
N ILE A 261 -6.85 -6.12 -10.36
CA ILE A 261 -6.57 -5.04 -9.40
C ILE A 261 -5.30 -5.40 -8.63
N ILE A 262 -4.23 -4.63 -8.83
CA ILE A 262 -3.02 -4.70 -8.01
C ILE A 262 -3.33 -4.08 -6.66
N VAL A 263 -3.83 -2.85 -6.67
CA VAL A 263 -4.28 -2.10 -5.49
C VAL A 263 -5.49 -1.25 -5.82
N SER A 264 -6.39 -1.11 -4.85
CA SER A 264 -7.53 -0.19 -4.85
C SER A 264 -7.66 0.35 -3.43
N ARG A 265 -7.44 1.65 -3.21
CA ARG A 265 -7.46 2.23 -1.85
C ARG A 265 -7.74 3.74 -1.79
N PRO A 266 -8.39 4.21 -0.70
CA PRO A 266 -8.49 5.62 -0.39
C PRO A 266 -7.12 6.25 -0.08
N ILE A 267 -7.00 7.56 -0.33
CA ILE A 267 -5.81 8.37 -0.02
C ILE A 267 -6.23 9.54 0.89
N TYR A 268 -5.46 9.69 1.97
CA TYR A 268 -5.60 10.77 2.93
C TYR A 268 -4.37 11.67 2.86
N ASN A 269 -4.53 12.90 2.38
CA ASN A 269 -3.46 13.89 2.38
C ASN A 269 -3.33 14.50 3.79
N PRO A 270 -2.22 14.24 4.52
CA PRO A 270 -2.09 14.69 5.91
C PRO A 270 -2.06 16.22 6.05
N TRP A 271 -1.63 16.95 5.02
CA TRP A 271 -1.65 18.40 5.02
C TRP A 271 -3.09 18.92 4.91
N ILE A 272 -3.90 18.36 4.01
CA ILE A 272 -5.32 18.74 3.86
C ILE A 272 -6.07 18.43 5.15
N LEU A 273 -5.93 17.24 5.71
CA LEU A 273 -6.60 16.88 6.96
C LEU A 273 -6.29 17.90 8.07
N ARG A 274 -4.99 18.13 8.34
CA ARG A 274 -4.54 19.05 9.40
C ARG A 274 -4.94 20.50 9.18
N ASN A 275 -4.84 21.00 7.95
CA ASN A 275 -4.97 22.43 7.67
C ASN A 275 -6.36 22.84 7.17
N ARG A 276 -7.15 21.91 6.64
CA ARG A 276 -8.46 22.22 6.02
C ARG A 276 -9.63 21.59 6.75
N PHE A 277 -9.47 20.44 7.42
CA PHE A 277 -10.58 19.72 8.04
C PHE A 277 -10.58 19.80 9.57
N VAL A 278 -9.46 19.43 10.20
CA VAL A 278 -9.32 19.41 11.67
C VAL A 278 -9.61 20.80 12.25
N GLY A 279 -10.55 20.87 13.19
CA GLY A 279 -10.99 22.12 13.83
C GLY A 279 -11.81 23.07 12.94
N LYS A 280 -12.11 22.68 11.69
CA LYS A 280 -12.83 23.50 10.69
C LYS A 280 -14.13 22.87 10.20
N ALA A 281 -14.35 21.59 10.50
CA ALA A 281 -15.60 20.86 10.31
C ALA A 281 -15.63 19.69 11.31
N CYS A 282 -16.82 19.15 11.59
CA CYS A 282 -16.97 17.87 12.29
C CYS A 282 -18.00 17.00 11.55
N LEU A 283 -17.72 15.71 11.46
CA LEU A 283 -18.65 14.72 10.94
C LEU A 283 -19.08 13.79 12.06
N ARG A 284 -20.37 13.49 12.11
CA ARG A 284 -20.96 12.55 13.06
C ARG A 284 -21.96 11.65 12.38
N SER A 285 -22.10 10.43 12.90
CA SER A 285 -23.14 9.50 12.49
C SER A 285 -24.51 10.09 12.82
N ALA A 286 -25.42 10.12 11.83
CA ALA A 286 -26.79 10.56 12.07
C ALA A 286 -27.60 9.56 12.93
N ALA A 287 -27.12 8.32 13.07
CA ALA A 287 -27.81 7.27 13.81
C ALA A 287 -27.60 7.36 15.32
N ASP A 288 -26.41 7.75 15.76
CA ASP A 288 -25.99 7.71 17.18
C ASP A 288 -25.10 8.89 17.62
N GLU A 289 -24.90 9.89 16.75
CA GLU A 289 -24.07 11.08 16.97
C GLU A 289 -22.59 10.80 17.28
N SER A 290 -22.13 9.56 17.10
CA SER A 290 -20.73 9.20 17.27
C SER A 290 -19.85 9.98 16.27
N PRO A 291 -18.65 10.44 16.68
CA PRO A 291 -17.71 11.07 15.77
C PRO A 291 -17.34 10.14 14.60
N LEU A 292 -17.28 10.69 13.41
CA LEU A 292 -16.79 9.98 12.22
C LEU A 292 -15.42 10.51 11.79
N PRO A 293 -14.56 9.66 11.24
CA PRO A 293 -13.33 10.11 10.61
C PRO A 293 -13.64 11.00 9.41
N PHE A 294 -12.70 11.87 9.05
CA PHE A 294 -12.82 12.65 7.82
C PHE A 294 -12.75 11.75 6.57
N PRO A 295 -13.45 12.13 5.49
CA PRO A 295 -13.46 11.35 4.26
C PRO A 295 -12.09 11.39 3.57
N PRO A 296 -11.81 10.42 2.69
CA PRO A 296 -10.61 10.42 1.86
C PRO A 296 -10.51 11.67 1.00
N THR A 297 -9.29 12.17 0.84
CA THR A 297 -9.00 13.33 -0.01
C THR A 297 -8.91 12.97 -1.49
N ASN A 298 -8.49 11.72 -1.78
CA ASN A 298 -8.34 11.15 -3.10
C ASN A 298 -8.43 9.62 -3.01
N PHE A 299 -8.17 8.94 -4.12
CA PHE A 299 -8.24 7.51 -4.28
C PHE A 299 -7.23 7.08 -5.33
N ILE A 300 -6.74 5.83 -5.22
CA ILE A 300 -5.93 5.20 -6.25
C ILE A 300 -6.46 3.80 -6.54
N ILE A 301 -6.54 3.48 -7.82
CA ILE A 301 -6.72 2.12 -8.32
C ILE A 301 -5.71 1.84 -9.42
N VAL A 302 -5.10 0.66 -9.37
CA VAL A 302 -4.12 0.20 -10.35
C VAL A 302 -4.50 -1.20 -10.79
N GLY A 303 -4.57 -1.40 -12.10
CA GLY A 303 -4.96 -2.65 -12.74
C GLY A 303 -3.91 -3.13 -13.73
N GLU A 304 -3.64 -4.42 -13.72
CA GLU A 304 -2.83 -5.10 -14.74
C GLU A 304 -3.75 -5.77 -15.78
N LYS A 305 -3.54 -5.47 -17.06
CA LYS A 305 -4.32 -6.05 -18.15
C LYS A 305 -3.99 -7.53 -18.31
N THR A 306 -5.00 -8.38 -18.23
CA THR A 306 -4.86 -9.82 -18.48
C THR A 306 -5.21 -10.20 -19.92
N SER A 307 -4.83 -11.40 -20.31
CA SER A 307 -5.41 -12.04 -21.49
C SER A 307 -6.88 -12.41 -21.25
N ALA A 308 -7.63 -12.67 -22.33
CA ALA A 308 -9.07 -12.95 -22.24
C ALA A 308 -9.41 -14.31 -21.60
N LEU A 309 -8.44 -15.23 -21.49
CA LEU A 309 -8.63 -16.57 -20.91
C LEU A 309 -8.31 -16.62 -19.41
N GLU A 310 -7.73 -15.54 -18.88
CA GLU A 310 -7.25 -15.46 -17.51
C GLU A 310 -8.30 -14.86 -16.56
N GLY A 311 -8.25 -15.30 -15.30
CA GLY A 311 -9.05 -14.73 -14.23
C GLY A 311 -8.56 -13.35 -13.80
N VAL A 312 -9.50 -12.48 -13.40
CA VAL A 312 -9.24 -11.11 -12.94
C VAL A 312 -9.28 -10.98 -11.42
N SER A 313 -9.96 -11.89 -10.73
CA SER A 313 -10.06 -11.88 -9.26
C SER A 313 -10.16 -13.28 -8.66
N LEU A 314 -9.66 -13.41 -7.43
CA LEU A 314 -9.77 -14.60 -6.60
C LEU A 314 -10.62 -14.28 -5.37
N THR A 315 -11.61 -15.13 -5.09
CA THR A 315 -12.59 -14.88 -4.02
C THR A 315 -12.86 -16.14 -3.20
N GLU A 316 -12.95 -15.99 -1.88
CA GLU A 316 -13.43 -17.05 -1.00
C GLU A 316 -14.94 -17.24 -1.18
N LYS A 317 -15.37 -18.41 -1.66
CA LYS A 317 -16.78 -18.75 -1.88
C LYS A 317 -17.42 -19.37 -0.64
N ARG A 318 -16.64 -20.23 0.04
CA ARG A 318 -17.10 -20.97 1.22
C ARG A 318 -15.95 -21.17 2.19
N ARG A 319 -16.26 -21.08 3.48
CA ARG A 319 -15.35 -21.38 4.57
C ARG A 319 -15.94 -22.43 5.50
N GLU A 320 -15.09 -23.34 5.94
CA GLU A 320 -15.42 -24.36 6.94
C GLU A 320 -14.29 -24.51 7.96
N HIS A 321 -14.65 -25.02 9.14
CA HIS A 321 -13.67 -25.49 10.13
C HIS A 321 -13.51 -27.00 9.94
N PRO A 322 -12.36 -27.49 9.45
CA PRO A 322 -12.17 -28.91 9.24
C PRO A 322 -12.10 -29.64 10.59
N ALA A 323 -12.78 -30.78 10.70
CA ALA A 323 -12.67 -31.65 11.88
C ALA A 323 -11.25 -32.21 12.05
N THR A 324 -10.53 -32.41 10.95
CA THR A 324 -9.10 -32.77 10.95
C THR A 324 -8.44 -32.14 9.73
N PRO A 325 -7.55 -31.15 9.93
CA PRO A 325 -6.72 -30.61 8.85
C PRO A 325 -5.87 -31.68 8.17
N SER A 326 -5.74 -31.61 6.85
CA SER A 326 -5.01 -32.54 6.00
C SER A 326 -3.61 -32.06 5.62
N TYR A 327 -3.38 -30.74 5.64
CA TYR A 327 -2.13 -30.12 5.22
C TYR A 327 -1.45 -29.37 6.37
N LEU A 328 -2.18 -28.51 7.07
CA LEU A 328 -1.65 -27.72 8.18
C LEU A 328 -1.68 -28.50 9.49
N LYS A 329 -0.65 -28.33 10.32
CA LYS A 329 -0.60 -28.92 11.66
C LYS A 329 -0.63 -27.82 12.71
N LEU A 330 -1.68 -27.81 13.54
CA LEU A 330 -1.74 -27.01 14.77
C LEU A 330 -1.04 -27.76 15.91
N SER A 331 -0.24 -27.07 16.71
CA SER A 331 0.46 -27.62 17.88
C SER A 331 0.53 -26.57 18.98
N HIS A 332 0.65 -27.03 20.23
CA HIS A 332 0.61 -26.16 21.40
C HIS A 332 1.88 -26.32 22.24
N TYR A 333 2.36 -25.19 22.75
CA TYR A 333 3.56 -25.12 23.57
C TYR A 333 3.30 -24.26 24.82
N ARG A 334 3.87 -24.69 25.94
CA ARG A 334 3.81 -24.00 27.21
C ARG A 334 5.19 -23.57 27.66
N ARG A 335 5.25 -22.37 28.25
CA ARG A 335 6.38 -21.91 29.05
C ARG A 335 5.83 -21.19 30.28
N GLN A 336 6.16 -21.70 31.46
CA GLN A 336 5.54 -21.25 32.72
C GLN A 336 4.01 -21.36 32.60
N ASP A 337 3.27 -20.28 32.87
CA ASP A 337 1.81 -20.24 32.81
C ASP A 337 1.26 -19.80 31.43
N GLU A 338 2.15 -19.47 30.48
CA GLU A 338 1.75 -19.03 29.14
C GLU A 338 1.66 -20.20 28.15
N ILE A 339 0.61 -20.20 27.33
CA ILE A 339 0.35 -21.18 26.29
C ILE A 339 0.36 -20.47 24.94
N TRP A 340 0.94 -21.14 23.94
CA TRP A 340 1.09 -20.66 22.58
C TRP A 340 0.53 -21.68 21.60
N ASP A 341 -0.23 -21.19 20.63
CA ASP A 341 -0.69 -21.96 19.48
C ASP A 341 0.22 -21.68 18.30
N VAL A 342 0.67 -22.73 17.61
CA VAL A 342 1.56 -22.61 16.45
C VAL A 342 1.13 -23.53 15.33
N VAL A 343 1.02 -22.98 14.12
CA VAL A 343 0.77 -23.74 12.90
C VAL A 343 2.07 -24.00 12.14
N SER A 344 2.24 -25.22 11.64
CA SER A 344 3.35 -25.63 10.77
C SER A 344 2.83 -26.19 9.44
N ARG A 345 3.59 -25.97 8.36
CA ARG A 345 3.42 -26.68 7.09
C ARG A 345 4.28 -27.95 7.05
N PRO A 346 3.93 -28.96 6.23
CA PRO A 346 4.67 -30.22 6.17
C PRO A 346 6.12 -30.06 5.68
N HIS A 347 6.36 -29.07 4.83
CA HIS A 347 7.66 -28.83 4.22
C HIS A 347 8.09 -27.37 4.36
N PRO A 348 9.35 -27.08 4.76
CA PRO A 348 9.86 -25.72 4.83
C PRO A 348 9.91 -25.08 3.44
N ALA A 349 9.83 -23.75 3.37
CA ALA A 349 9.94 -22.99 2.13
C ALA A 349 11.30 -22.27 2.06
N VAL A 350 11.86 -22.19 0.86
CA VAL A 350 13.02 -21.34 0.56
C VAL A 350 12.60 -20.28 -0.44
N ASP A 351 13.10 -19.06 -0.25
CA ASP A 351 13.01 -18.00 -1.25
C ASP A 351 14.24 -18.01 -2.12
N ILE A 352 14.02 -17.94 -3.42
CA ILE A 352 15.08 -17.84 -4.41
C ILE A 352 14.88 -16.52 -5.12
N VAL A 353 15.93 -15.71 -5.07
CA VAL A 353 15.91 -14.31 -5.51
C VAL A 353 17.03 -14.13 -6.53
N PRO A 354 16.78 -14.47 -7.81
CA PRO A 354 17.74 -14.15 -8.86
C PRO A 354 17.82 -12.65 -9.07
N TRP A 355 19.02 -12.15 -9.33
CA TRP A 355 19.25 -10.72 -9.52
C TRP A 355 20.41 -10.47 -10.48
N PHE A 356 20.38 -9.30 -11.10
CA PHE A 356 21.45 -8.81 -11.97
C PHE A 356 21.53 -7.29 -11.89
N THR A 357 22.54 -6.73 -12.55
CA THR A 357 22.71 -5.28 -12.67
C THR A 357 22.56 -4.84 -14.12
N LYS A 358 22.00 -3.66 -14.32
CA LYS A 358 22.01 -2.96 -15.61
C LYS A 358 22.50 -1.54 -15.36
N GLY A 359 23.76 -1.27 -15.70
CA GLY A 359 24.41 -0.03 -15.29
C GLY A 359 24.62 -0.01 -13.77
N LYS A 360 24.07 1.00 -13.09
CA LYS A 360 24.15 1.14 -11.62
C LYS A 360 22.96 0.53 -10.88
N ASP A 361 21.95 0.07 -11.63
CA ASP A 361 20.64 -0.27 -11.08
C ASP A 361 20.54 -1.77 -10.81
N LEU A 362 19.95 -2.11 -9.66
CA LEU A 362 19.62 -3.46 -9.24
C LEU A 362 18.30 -3.91 -9.87
N PHE A 363 18.31 -5.10 -10.47
CA PHE A 363 17.11 -5.80 -10.92
C PHE A 363 16.96 -7.14 -10.21
N VAL A 364 15.76 -7.42 -9.70
CA VAL A 364 15.41 -8.67 -9.03
C VAL A 364 14.37 -9.41 -9.84
N VAL A 365 14.63 -10.68 -10.13
CA VAL A 365 13.72 -11.57 -10.83
C VAL A 365 12.77 -12.21 -9.82
N CYS A 366 11.47 -12.07 -10.06
CA CYS A 366 10.43 -12.57 -9.17
C CYS A 366 9.34 -13.30 -9.98
N ARG A 367 8.38 -13.88 -9.27
CA ARG A 367 7.09 -14.26 -9.87
C ARG A 367 6.18 -13.05 -9.81
N GLN A 368 5.66 -12.63 -10.96
CA GLN A 368 4.65 -11.58 -11.10
C GLN A 368 3.27 -12.21 -11.29
N SER A 369 2.26 -11.57 -10.71
CA SER A 369 0.84 -11.95 -10.86
C SER A 369 0.58 -13.41 -10.50
N TYR A 370 1.22 -13.90 -9.44
CA TYR A 370 1.01 -15.25 -8.94
C TYR A 370 -0.23 -15.31 -8.03
N PRO A 371 -1.12 -16.31 -8.19
CA PRO A 371 -2.35 -16.39 -7.38
C PRO A 371 -2.08 -16.73 -5.90
N ARG A 372 -2.61 -15.89 -5.02
CA ARG A 372 -2.62 -15.98 -3.55
C ARG A 372 -4.04 -15.71 -3.02
N PRO A 373 -4.98 -16.63 -3.24
CA PRO A 373 -6.40 -16.39 -2.94
C PRO A 373 -6.69 -16.21 -1.45
N ILE A 374 -5.83 -16.73 -0.56
CA ILE A 374 -5.95 -16.59 0.90
C ILE A 374 -5.92 -15.11 1.33
N LEU A 375 -5.25 -14.23 0.59
CA LEU A 375 -5.27 -12.79 0.86
C LEU A 375 -6.68 -12.18 0.82
N ASN A 376 -7.58 -12.79 0.05
CA ASN A 376 -8.95 -12.36 -0.12
C ASN A 376 -9.94 -13.20 0.70
N ALA A 377 -9.45 -14.01 1.64
CA ALA A 377 -10.28 -14.65 2.66
C ALA A 377 -10.81 -13.61 3.65
N LEU A 378 -11.89 -13.93 4.37
CA LEU A 378 -12.40 -13.06 5.44
C LEU A 378 -12.74 -11.63 4.97
N GLN A 379 -13.38 -11.46 3.80
CA GLN A 379 -13.68 -10.14 3.20
C GLN A 379 -14.42 -9.12 4.10
N GLY A 380 -14.97 -9.54 5.24
CA GLY A 380 -15.53 -8.65 6.26
C GLY A 380 -14.49 -7.88 7.09
N ASP A 381 -13.26 -8.38 7.19
CA ASP A 381 -12.15 -7.72 7.88
C ASP A 381 -11.32 -6.93 6.88
N THR A 382 -11.60 -5.63 6.76
CA THR A 382 -10.92 -4.75 5.80
C THR A 382 -9.56 -4.30 6.35
N PRO A 383 -8.50 -4.21 5.52
CA PRO A 383 -7.25 -3.57 5.90
C PRO A 383 -7.43 -2.15 6.45
N LEU A 384 -6.60 -1.72 7.40
CA LEU A 384 -6.72 -0.40 8.05
C LEU A 384 -6.65 0.77 7.07
N ASP A 385 -5.94 0.62 5.95
CA ASP A 385 -5.82 1.63 4.90
C ASP A 385 -6.89 1.49 3.80
N GLY A 386 -7.85 0.56 3.97
CA GLY A 386 -8.92 0.29 3.02
C GLY A 386 -8.46 -0.39 1.73
N ALA A 387 -7.21 -0.86 1.66
CA ALA A 387 -6.67 -1.47 0.45
C ALA A 387 -7.36 -2.78 0.08
N ARG A 388 -7.58 -2.97 -1.22
CA ARG A 388 -8.10 -4.20 -1.84
C ARG A 388 -7.23 -4.64 -3.00
N THR A 389 -7.18 -5.94 -3.23
CA THR A 389 -6.41 -6.58 -4.31
C THR A 389 -7.20 -7.73 -4.95
N SER A 390 -6.85 -8.08 -6.18
CA SER A 390 -7.41 -9.21 -6.92
C SER A 390 -6.95 -10.58 -6.38
N GLY A 391 -5.95 -10.61 -5.50
CA GLY A 391 -5.34 -11.84 -4.99
C GLY A 391 -4.20 -12.36 -5.87
N TYR A 392 -3.77 -11.60 -6.88
CA TYR A 392 -2.56 -11.86 -7.66
C TYR A 392 -1.44 -10.94 -7.20
N ILE A 393 -0.30 -11.50 -6.79
CA ILE A 393 0.79 -10.72 -6.20
C ILE A 393 2.13 -10.98 -6.88
N ASN A 394 3.06 -10.06 -6.63
CA ASN A 394 4.48 -10.24 -6.91
C ASN A 394 5.16 -10.82 -5.67
N GLU A 395 5.95 -11.87 -5.84
CA GLU A 395 6.61 -12.57 -4.75
C GLU A 395 7.93 -13.23 -5.22
N PRO A 396 8.82 -13.66 -4.32
CA PRO A 396 10.01 -14.40 -4.70
C PRO A 396 9.66 -15.72 -5.40
N ILE A 397 10.65 -16.31 -6.06
CA ILE A 397 10.51 -17.69 -6.57
C ILE A 397 10.62 -18.62 -5.37
N VAL A 398 9.53 -19.30 -5.03
CA VAL A 398 9.48 -20.17 -3.84
C VAL A 398 9.75 -21.63 -4.24
N ALA A 399 10.59 -22.31 -3.46
CA ALA A 399 10.75 -23.76 -3.53
C ALA A 399 10.49 -24.41 -2.17
N VAL A 400 10.17 -25.70 -2.19
CA VAL A 400 10.16 -26.54 -0.98
C VAL A 400 11.61 -26.80 -0.58
N SER A 401 12.00 -26.72 0.69
CA SER A 401 13.34 -27.13 1.15
C SER A 401 13.45 -28.65 1.30
N SER A 402 14.63 -29.22 1.02
CA SER A 402 14.90 -30.66 1.22
C SER A 402 16.05 -30.98 2.18
N GLY A 403 16.68 -29.97 2.81
CA GLY A 403 17.84 -30.18 3.67
C GLY A 403 18.27 -28.96 4.50
N PRO A 404 19.38 -29.06 5.26
CA PRO A 404 19.93 -27.94 6.02
C PRO A 404 20.43 -26.80 5.10
N ALA A 405 20.42 -25.57 5.62
CA ALA A 405 20.87 -24.39 4.87
C ALA A 405 22.32 -24.54 4.37
N GLY A 406 22.58 -24.16 3.11
CA GLY A 406 23.93 -24.10 2.55
C GLY A 406 24.54 -25.44 2.14
N ASP A 407 23.77 -26.54 2.12
CA ASP A 407 24.23 -27.81 1.54
C ASP A 407 24.41 -27.68 0.01
N SER A 408 25.54 -28.18 -0.50
CA SER A 408 25.84 -28.31 -1.92
C SER A 408 24.74 -29.00 -2.74
N SER A 409 24.03 -29.96 -2.11
CA SER A 409 22.88 -30.64 -2.73
C SER A 409 21.70 -29.70 -2.97
N GLU A 410 21.49 -28.73 -2.07
CA GLU A 410 20.42 -27.74 -2.14
C GLU A 410 20.71 -26.70 -3.23
N VAL A 411 21.96 -26.24 -3.36
CA VAL A 411 22.40 -25.33 -4.43
C VAL A 411 22.17 -25.93 -5.82
N GLN A 412 22.57 -27.20 -6.03
CA GLN A 412 22.34 -27.89 -7.31
C GLN A 412 20.84 -28.05 -7.62
N ARG A 413 20.03 -28.27 -6.59
CA ARG A 413 18.59 -28.41 -6.72
C ARG A 413 17.92 -27.08 -7.07
N ILE A 414 18.34 -25.98 -6.44
CA ILE A 414 17.88 -24.63 -6.76
C ILE A 414 18.22 -24.30 -8.23
N ALA A 415 19.46 -24.57 -8.67
CA ALA A 415 19.86 -24.34 -10.06
C ALA A 415 18.98 -25.11 -11.06
N ARG A 416 18.75 -26.42 -10.82
CA ARG A 416 17.83 -27.22 -11.66
C ARG A 416 16.40 -26.71 -11.64
N MET A 417 15.93 -26.21 -10.50
CA MET A 417 14.58 -25.67 -10.39
C MET A 417 14.44 -24.37 -11.18
N LEU A 418 15.42 -23.47 -11.10
CA LEU A 418 15.45 -22.24 -11.88
C LEU A 418 15.46 -22.53 -13.39
N GLU A 419 16.21 -23.55 -13.82
CA GLU A 419 16.23 -23.99 -15.22
C GLU A 419 14.87 -24.56 -15.66
N THR A 420 14.29 -25.47 -14.88
CA THR A 420 13.06 -26.19 -15.27
C THR A 420 11.76 -25.42 -15.08
N ARG A 421 11.69 -24.54 -14.08
CA ARG A 421 10.45 -23.83 -13.69
C ARG A 421 10.47 -22.35 -14.04
N SER A 422 11.65 -21.75 -14.11
CA SER A 422 11.80 -20.31 -14.36
C SER A 422 12.51 -19.99 -15.68
N ASN A 423 12.92 -21.03 -16.43
CA ASN A 423 13.68 -20.90 -17.68
C ASN A 423 14.95 -20.04 -17.52
N ILE A 424 15.59 -20.12 -16.34
CA ILE A 424 16.86 -19.47 -16.04
C ILE A 424 17.95 -20.54 -16.14
N PRO A 425 18.79 -20.52 -17.20
CA PRO A 425 19.80 -21.54 -17.43
C PRO A 425 20.81 -21.64 -16.28
N ALA A 426 21.23 -22.85 -15.92
CA ALA A 426 22.18 -23.04 -14.82
C ALA A 426 23.55 -22.38 -15.08
N ASP A 427 23.97 -22.25 -16.33
CA ASP A 427 25.20 -21.55 -16.75
C ASP A 427 25.10 -20.03 -16.69
N SER A 428 23.89 -19.47 -16.59
CA SER A 428 23.67 -18.04 -16.34
C SER A 428 23.90 -17.64 -14.88
N ILE A 429 24.02 -18.61 -13.97
CA ILE A 429 24.25 -18.38 -12.54
C ILE A 429 25.75 -18.11 -12.32
N LYS A 430 26.06 -16.89 -11.84
CA LYS A 430 27.41 -16.48 -11.47
C LYS A 430 27.82 -16.96 -10.08
N GLU A 431 26.96 -16.68 -9.11
CA GLU A 431 27.15 -17.04 -7.71
C GLU A 431 25.79 -17.23 -7.04
N MET A 432 25.77 -18.04 -5.98
CA MET A 432 24.59 -18.26 -5.14
C MET A 432 25.01 -18.14 -3.69
N ASN A 433 24.41 -17.20 -2.98
CA ASN A 433 24.74 -16.91 -1.59
C ASN A 433 23.49 -17.01 -0.71
N LEU A 434 23.67 -17.50 0.52
CA LEU A 434 22.62 -17.46 1.53
C LEU A 434 22.46 -16.01 2.03
N GLY A 435 21.26 -15.45 1.89
CA GLY A 435 20.88 -14.16 2.43
C GLY A 435 20.25 -14.28 3.82
N LEU A 436 19.17 -13.53 4.07
CA LEU A 436 18.47 -13.56 5.34
C LEU A 436 17.85 -14.94 5.64
N VAL A 437 17.91 -15.33 6.92
CA VAL A 437 17.17 -16.45 7.50
C VAL A 437 16.32 -15.90 8.64
N TYR A 438 14.99 -15.99 8.53
CA TYR A 438 14.06 -15.31 9.43
C TYR A 438 12.68 -15.97 9.45
N TYR A 439 11.84 -15.54 10.38
CA TYR A 439 10.43 -15.92 10.50
C TYR A 439 9.56 -14.74 10.05
N PRO A 440 8.72 -14.87 9.01
CA PRO A 440 7.91 -13.75 8.55
C PRO A 440 6.87 -13.27 9.58
N SER A 441 6.36 -14.17 10.42
CA SER A 441 5.44 -13.88 11.54
C SER A 441 5.60 -14.95 12.64
N ALA A 442 6.55 -14.73 13.56
CA ALA A 442 6.95 -15.75 14.56
C ALA A 442 5.91 -16.02 15.66
N GLY A 443 4.87 -15.17 15.77
CA GLY A 443 3.91 -15.17 16.88
C GLY A 443 2.85 -16.28 16.84
N GLY A 444 2.75 -17.03 15.74
CA GLY A 444 1.82 -18.16 15.60
C GLY A 444 2.09 -19.07 14.41
N ILE A 445 3.12 -18.77 13.61
CA ILE A 445 3.47 -19.51 12.40
C ILE A 445 4.91 -20.03 12.53
N ASN A 446 5.06 -21.34 12.45
CA ASN A 446 6.36 -22.00 12.34
C ASN A 446 6.77 -22.09 10.86
N GLU A 447 7.17 -20.94 10.31
CA GLU A 447 7.70 -20.80 8.95
C GLU A 447 9.04 -20.07 9.02
N GLN A 448 10.14 -20.82 9.02
CA GLN A 448 11.47 -20.24 8.82
C GLN A 448 11.75 -20.17 7.32
N ILE A 449 12.05 -18.97 6.84
CA ILE A 449 12.45 -18.72 5.46
C ILE A 449 13.97 -18.63 5.39
N GLN A 450 14.54 -19.32 4.42
CA GLN A 450 15.93 -19.15 4.00
C GLN A 450 15.92 -18.54 2.61
N THR A 451 16.63 -17.41 2.45
CA THR A 451 16.71 -16.68 1.19
C THR A 451 18.00 -17.05 0.47
N TYR A 452 17.92 -17.49 -0.78
CA TYR A 452 19.06 -17.72 -1.66
C TYR A 452 19.10 -16.62 -2.72
N CYS A 453 20.12 -15.76 -2.60
CA CYS A 453 20.41 -14.70 -3.56
C CYS A 453 21.21 -15.29 -4.72
N VAL A 454 20.69 -15.21 -5.94
CA VAL A 454 21.28 -15.84 -7.13
C VAL A 454 21.74 -14.76 -8.11
N HIS A 455 23.03 -14.47 -8.16
CA HIS A 455 23.55 -13.47 -9.11
C HIS A 455 23.64 -14.08 -10.50
N LEU A 456 23.10 -13.37 -11.49
CA LEU A 456 23.09 -13.78 -12.88
C LEU A 456 24.19 -13.06 -13.67
N ASN A 457 24.77 -13.75 -14.66
CA ASN A 457 25.87 -13.26 -15.48
C ASN A 457 25.48 -12.11 -16.41
N GLU A 458 24.25 -12.14 -16.93
CA GLU A 458 23.75 -11.15 -17.89
C GLU A 458 22.31 -10.75 -17.57
N PRO A 459 21.88 -9.54 -17.98
CA PRO A 459 20.49 -9.14 -17.93
C PRO A 459 19.59 -10.13 -18.66
N LEU A 460 18.54 -10.55 -17.98
CA LEU A 460 17.57 -11.49 -18.52
C LEU A 460 16.33 -10.74 -19.00
N ASP A 461 16.08 -10.76 -20.30
CA ASP A 461 14.84 -10.24 -20.90
C ASP A 461 13.75 -11.33 -20.81
N ILE A 462 13.32 -11.62 -19.58
CA ILE A 462 12.42 -12.73 -19.29
C ILE A 462 11.01 -12.21 -19.07
N SER A 463 10.10 -12.68 -19.93
CA SER A 463 8.69 -12.84 -19.61
C SER A 463 8.26 -14.21 -20.15
N TYR A 464 8.31 -15.22 -19.29
CA TYR A 464 7.80 -16.56 -19.59
C TYR A 464 6.65 -16.87 -18.65
N GLU A 465 5.62 -17.52 -19.18
CA GLU A 465 4.63 -18.20 -18.35
C GLU A 465 5.33 -19.27 -17.52
N SER A 466 5.03 -19.31 -16.22
CA SER A 466 5.51 -20.38 -15.36
C SER A 466 5.02 -21.74 -15.86
N THR A 467 5.93 -22.70 -16.02
CA THR A 467 5.57 -24.11 -16.34
C THR A 467 4.95 -24.85 -15.16
N PHE A 468 5.08 -24.29 -13.94
CA PHE A 468 4.44 -24.81 -12.74
C PHE A 468 2.97 -24.39 -12.69
N SER A 469 2.06 -25.34 -12.50
CA SER A 469 0.63 -25.05 -12.36
C SER A 469 0.31 -24.59 -10.94
N SER A 470 -0.31 -23.42 -10.84
CA SER A 470 -0.84 -22.87 -9.59
C SER A 470 -2.11 -23.57 -9.09
N GLY A 471 -2.83 -24.29 -9.97
CA GLY A 471 -4.20 -24.75 -9.74
C GLY A 471 -5.28 -23.81 -10.32
N PHE A 472 -4.90 -22.63 -10.82
CA PHE A 472 -5.77 -21.64 -11.45
C PHE A 472 -5.45 -21.47 -12.95
N SER A 473 -6.21 -20.63 -13.65
CA SER A 473 -6.05 -20.39 -15.10
C SER A 473 -4.68 -19.81 -15.47
N ALA A 474 -4.06 -19.09 -14.54
CA ALA A 474 -2.72 -18.52 -14.67
C ALA A 474 -1.81 -18.94 -13.51
N SER A 475 -0.52 -19.06 -13.81
CA SER A 475 0.50 -19.38 -12.81
C SER A 475 1.53 -18.25 -12.62
N GLY A 476 1.14 -17.04 -13.03
CA GLY A 476 2.00 -15.88 -13.07
C GLY A 476 3.12 -16.00 -14.11
N ASN A 477 3.94 -14.96 -14.16
CA ASN A 477 5.08 -14.85 -15.07
C ASN A 477 6.37 -14.67 -14.28
N ILE A 478 7.49 -15.13 -14.84
CA ILE A 478 8.81 -14.73 -14.33
C ILE A 478 9.17 -13.37 -14.93
N ARG A 479 9.57 -12.40 -14.09
CA ARG A 479 9.92 -11.05 -14.56
C ARG A 479 10.99 -10.40 -13.69
N ALA A 480 11.84 -9.58 -14.31
CA ALA A 480 12.75 -8.69 -13.62
C ALA A 480 12.05 -7.37 -13.21
N LEU A 481 12.15 -7.02 -11.93
CA LEU A 481 11.69 -5.76 -11.34
C LEU A 481 12.88 -4.89 -10.96
N HIS A 482 12.75 -3.57 -11.15
CA HIS A 482 13.77 -2.61 -10.74
C HIS A 482 13.72 -2.41 -9.22
N GLY A 483 14.80 -2.74 -8.50
CA GLY A 483 14.84 -2.81 -7.04
C GLY A 483 14.32 -1.56 -6.33
N ALA A 484 14.91 -0.39 -6.58
CA ALA A 484 14.49 0.86 -5.94
C ALA A 484 13.05 1.29 -6.29
N GLN A 485 12.53 0.88 -7.46
CA GLN A 485 11.16 1.19 -7.85
C GLN A 485 10.18 0.28 -7.11
N THR A 486 10.51 -1.00 -7.01
CA THR A 486 9.75 -1.96 -6.20
C THR A 486 9.68 -1.51 -4.74
N LEU A 487 10.80 -1.05 -4.16
CA LEU A 487 10.80 -0.49 -2.80
C LEU A 487 9.87 0.73 -2.69
N ARG A 488 9.90 1.66 -3.64
CA ARG A 488 8.96 2.80 -3.67
C ARG A 488 7.50 2.34 -3.72
N SER A 489 7.19 1.28 -4.48
CA SER A 489 5.85 0.69 -4.52
C SER A 489 5.44 0.16 -3.14
N CYS A 490 6.33 -0.55 -2.43
CA CYS A 490 6.06 -1.03 -1.06
C CYS A 490 5.77 0.12 -0.09
N GLN A 491 6.57 1.19 -0.17
CA GLN A 491 6.44 2.38 0.69
C GLN A 491 5.08 3.06 0.55
N VAL A 492 4.43 2.93 -0.59
CA VAL A 492 3.12 3.54 -0.86
C VAL A 492 2.00 2.50 -0.97
N GLY A 493 2.20 1.28 -0.46
CA GLY A 493 1.16 0.24 -0.39
C GLY A 493 0.77 -0.33 -1.75
N GLY A 494 1.71 -0.35 -2.69
CA GLY A 494 1.53 -0.89 -4.03
C GLY A 494 2.04 -2.30 -4.26
N MET A 495 2.87 -2.79 -3.36
CA MET A 495 3.34 -4.17 -3.33
C MET A 495 3.27 -4.65 -1.88
N PHE A 496 2.71 -5.85 -1.68
CA PHE A 496 2.33 -6.34 -0.36
C PHE A 496 3.24 -7.45 0.16
N ASP A 497 4.00 -8.12 -0.69
CA ASP A 497 4.82 -9.25 -0.25
C ASP A 497 6.08 -8.77 0.49
N SER A 498 6.10 -8.99 1.81
CA SER A 498 7.22 -8.56 2.65
C SER A 498 8.51 -9.33 2.38
N ARG A 499 8.43 -10.56 1.85
CA ARG A 499 9.61 -11.41 1.61
C ARG A 499 10.42 -10.88 0.43
N LEU A 500 9.75 -10.47 -0.64
CA LEU A 500 10.38 -9.78 -1.76
C LEU A 500 10.96 -8.43 -1.34
N GLU A 501 10.21 -7.63 -0.56
CA GLU A 501 10.71 -6.34 -0.06
C GLU A 501 11.98 -6.49 0.79
N LEU A 502 11.98 -7.43 1.75
CA LEU A 502 13.14 -7.76 2.59
C LEU A 502 14.35 -8.18 1.75
N SER A 503 14.12 -9.01 0.74
CA SER A 503 15.18 -9.50 -0.14
C SER A 503 15.83 -8.38 -0.96
N ILE A 504 15.02 -7.44 -1.46
CA ILE A 504 15.52 -6.29 -2.21
C ILE A 504 16.33 -5.35 -1.31
N TYR A 505 15.84 -5.06 -0.10
CA TYR A 505 16.61 -4.27 0.87
C TYR A 505 17.94 -4.92 1.23
N ASP A 506 17.94 -6.23 1.53
CA ASP A 506 19.16 -6.93 1.90
C ASP A 506 20.19 -6.93 0.77
N LEU A 507 19.78 -7.25 -0.46
CA LEU A 507 20.64 -7.17 -1.65
C LEU A 507 21.20 -5.76 -1.86
N ALA A 508 20.34 -4.74 -1.75
CA ALA A 508 20.75 -3.35 -1.90
C ALA A 508 21.82 -2.95 -0.87
N LEU A 509 21.61 -3.31 0.40
CA LEU A 509 22.56 -3.03 1.49
C LEU A 509 23.84 -3.86 1.40
N GLN A 510 23.78 -5.11 0.93
CA GLN A 510 24.96 -5.97 0.76
C GLN A 510 25.91 -5.43 -0.31
N HIS A 511 25.35 -4.92 -1.40
CA HIS A 511 26.12 -4.51 -2.58
C HIS A 511 26.24 -2.98 -2.75
N GLY A 512 25.67 -2.19 -1.83
CA GLY A 512 25.76 -0.73 -1.85
C GLY A 512 24.93 -0.08 -2.96
N PHE A 513 23.81 -0.69 -3.36
CA PHE A 513 22.89 -0.08 -4.32
C PHE A 513 22.11 1.07 -3.68
N ASP A 514 21.83 2.10 -4.49
CA ASP A 514 20.99 3.22 -4.08
C ASP A 514 19.55 2.74 -3.83
N LEU A 515 19.03 3.04 -2.64
CA LEU A 515 17.64 2.72 -2.28
C LEU A 515 16.64 3.69 -2.93
N GLY A 516 17.12 4.83 -3.43
CA GLY A 516 16.32 5.95 -3.88
C GLY A 516 15.78 6.78 -2.72
N PRO A 517 14.94 7.79 -3.02
CA PRO A 517 14.32 8.60 -1.97
C PRO A 517 13.20 7.84 -1.28
N TRP A 518 13.06 8.06 0.02
CA TRP A 518 11.90 7.60 0.79
C TRP A 518 10.66 8.43 0.46
N ILE A 519 9.56 7.75 0.14
CA ILE A 519 8.25 8.37 -0.18
C ILE A 519 7.10 7.81 0.67
N GLY A 520 7.41 7.04 1.73
CA GLY A 520 6.44 6.36 2.58
C GLY A 520 5.88 7.18 3.75
N GLY A 521 6.12 8.50 3.76
CA GLY A 521 5.64 9.44 4.79
C GLY A 521 6.77 10.16 5.55
N GLU A 522 6.44 11.29 6.17
CA GLU A 522 7.39 12.05 6.98
C GLU A 522 7.48 11.50 8.41
N LEU A 523 8.70 11.29 8.90
CA LEU A 523 8.94 10.91 10.28
C LEU A 523 9.09 12.15 11.19
N PRO A 524 8.51 12.11 12.41
CA PRO A 524 8.65 13.20 13.36
C PRO A 524 10.11 13.37 13.79
N ASP A 525 10.51 14.62 14.01
CA ASP A 525 11.85 14.94 14.47
C ASP A 525 12.04 14.52 15.93
N ALA A 526 13.14 13.80 16.18
CA ALA A 526 13.49 13.31 17.49
C ALA A 526 14.46 14.27 18.19
N GLN A 527 14.09 14.75 19.38
CA GLN A 527 15.03 15.46 20.26
C GLN A 527 16.08 14.50 20.80
N HIS A 528 17.29 15.01 21.07
CA HIS A 528 18.39 14.20 21.57
C HIS A 528 18.27 13.96 23.06
N SER A 529 18.72 12.79 23.51
CA SER A 529 18.77 12.45 24.93
C SER A 529 20.00 11.65 25.33
N ALA A 530 20.31 11.70 26.63
CA ALA A 530 21.27 10.82 27.27
C ALA A 530 20.60 9.45 27.55
N LEU A 531 20.53 8.61 26.51
CA LEU A 531 20.05 7.23 26.62
C LEU A 531 21.25 6.27 26.63
N LYS A 532 21.21 5.27 27.52
CA LYS A 532 22.17 4.18 27.49
C LYS A 532 21.79 3.18 26.40
N THR A 533 22.68 2.98 25.44
CA THR A 533 22.53 1.99 24.38
C THR A 533 23.24 0.68 24.74
N GLU A 534 22.86 -0.39 24.06
CA GLU A 534 23.46 -1.72 24.16
C GLU A 534 23.83 -2.24 22.77
N SER A 535 24.84 -3.09 22.69
CA SER A 535 25.18 -3.77 21.43
C SER A 535 24.17 -4.88 21.11
N LEU A 536 24.01 -5.19 19.83
CA LEU A 536 23.11 -6.26 19.41
C LEU A 536 23.53 -7.62 19.99
N GLU A 537 24.83 -7.89 20.07
CA GLU A 537 25.33 -9.11 20.69
C GLU A 537 24.93 -9.19 22.16
N GLU A 538 25.05 -8.12 22.94
CA GLU A 538 24.58 -8.11 24.34
C GLU A 538 23.07 -8.31 24.45
N VAL A 539 22.31 -7.82 23.46
CA VAL A 539 20.88 -8.06 23.38
C VAL A 539 20.58 -9.54 23.11
N LEU A 540 21.38 -10.21 22.29
CA LEU A 540 21.21 -11.62 21.94
C LEU A 540 21.86 -12.59 22.95
N SER A 541 22.89 -12.17 23.70
CA SER A 541 23.78 -13.04 24.48
C SER A 541 23.37 -13.25 25.94
N ARG A 542 22.14 -12.90 26.34
CA ARG A 542 21.70 -12.97 27.75
C ARG A 542 20.59 -14.00 27.94
N ASP A 543 20.83 -14.84 28.95
CA ASP A 543 20.02 -15.90 29.55
C ASP A 543 19.99 -17.27 28.86
N GLY A 544 19.88 -18.32 29.69
CA GLY A 544 20.17 -19.71 29.37
C GLY A 544 19.24 -20.35 28.33
N LYS A 545 19.28 -21.69 28.20
CA LYS A 545 18.37 -22.39 27.28
C LYS A 545 16.92 -22.13 27.69
N HIS A 546 16.24 -21.22 27.01
CA HIS A 546 14.83 -20.95 27.19
C HIS A 546 14.04 -22.08 26.53
N MET A 547 13.65 -23.05 27.35
CA MET A 547 12.97 -24.27 26.94
C MET A 547 11.45 -24.07 26.91
N MET A 548 10.78 -24.67 25.94
CA MET A 548 9.32 -24.79 25.91
C MET A 548 8.92 -26.27 25.91
N ALA A 549 7.78 -26.60 26.51
CA ALA A 549 7.24 -27.95 26.53
C ALA A 549 6.01 -28.04 25.62
N SER A 550 5.90 -29.09 24.82
CA SER A 550 4.65 -29.35 24.10
C SER A 550 3.53 -29.68 25.10
N CYS A 551 2.33 -29.20 24.84
CA CYS A 551 1.14 -29.47 25.65
C CYS A 551 -0.08 -29.79 24.78
N SER A 552 -1.16 -30.23 25.41
CA SER A 552 -2.45 -30.50 24.75
C SER A 552 -3.45 -29.34 24.85
N GLU A 553 -3.16 -28.36 25.71
CA GLU A 553 -4.04 -27.22 25.95
C GLU A 553 -3.77 -26.14 24.90
N SER A 554 -4.84 -25.52 24.40
CA SER A 554 -4.79 -24.48 23.37
C SER A 554 -4.99 -23.10 23.99
N ALA A 555 -4.29 -22.09 23.47
CA ALA A 555 -4.55 -20.70 23.82
C ALA A 555 -5.82 -20.16 23.14
N GLY A 556 -6.29 -20.83 22.08
CA GLY A 556 -7.42 -20.40 21.27
C GLY A 556 -7.14 -19.15 20.44
N PHE A 557 -5.87 -18.84 20.18
CA PHE A 557 -5.48 -17.62 19.47
C PHE A 557 -5.64 -17.78 17.96
N ILE A 558 -5.19 -18.91 17.41
CA ILE A 558 -5.30 -19.24 15.99
C ILE A 558 -6.15 -20.48 15.76
N GLU A 559 -6.79 -20.53 14.59
CA GLU A 559 -7.54 -21.68 14.12
C GLU A 559 -7.23 -21.96 12.65
N ILE A 560 -7.37 -23.23 12.26
CA ILE A 560 -7.25 -23.66 10.87
C ILE A 560 -8.63 -23.65 10.23
N CYS A 561 -8.73 -23.05 9.06
CA CYS A 561 -9.92 -23.06 8.21
C CYS A 561 -9.61 -23.76 6.88
N THR A 562 -10.65 -24.27 6.23
CA THR A 562 -10.60 -24.68 4.83
C THR A 562 -11.50 -23.74 4.03
N GLY A 563 -10.94 -23.10 3.00
CA GLY A 563 -11.66 -22.22 2.09
C GLY A 563 -11.75 -22.82 0.69
N GLU A 564 -12.93 -22.74 0.05
CA GLU A 564 -13.09 -22.93 -1.39
C GLU A 564 -12.91 -21.56 -2.07
N PHE A 565 -11.85 -21.43 -2.87
CA PHE A 565 -11.51 -20.19 -3.56
C PHE A 565 -11.81 -20.33 -5.05
N GLY A 566 -12.67 -19.46 -5.56
CA GLY A 566 -13.02 -19.39 -6.98
C GLY A 566 -12.26 -18.28 -7.69
N GLU A 567 -11.80 -18.57 -8.90
CA GLU A 567 -11.23 -17.62 -9.84
C GLU A 567 -12.30 -17.14 -10.81
N ASN A 568 -12.50 -15.82 -10.86
CA ASN A 568 -13.53 -15.20 -11.68
C ASN A 568 -12.90 -14.53 -12.90
N SER A 569 -13.53 -14.72 -14.06
CA SER A 569 -13.23 -13.99 -15.30
C SER A 569 -13.82 -12.58 -15.29
N ALA A 570 -13.49 -11.78 -16.31
CA ALA A 570 -14.04 -10.43 -16.49
C ALA A 570 -15.58 -10.39 -16.61
N SER A 571 -16.24 -11.48 -17.01
CA SER A 571 -17.71 -11.56 -17.05
C SER A 571 -18.34 -11.94 -15.70
N GLY A 572 -17.52 -12.14 -14.67
CA GLY A 572 -17.93 -12.67 -13.37
C GLY A 572 -18.15 -14.19 -13.34
N ALA A 573 -17.96 -14.89 -14.47
CA ALA A 573 -18.04 -16.35 -14.50
C ALA A 573 -16.84 -16.98 -13.79
N GLU A 574 -17.10 -17.96 -12.93
CA GLU A 574 -16.06 -18.79 -12.32
C GLU A 574 -15.42 -19.69 -13.38
N ILE A 575 -14.10 -19.59 -13.54
CA ILE A 575 -13.34 -20.36 -14.53
C ILE A 575 -12.54 -21.50 -13.91
N SER A 576 -12.17 -21.38 -12.64
CA SER A 576 -11.52 -22.44 -11.88
C SER A 576 -11.75 -22.25 -10.38
N LYS A 577 -11.46 -23.29 -9.60
CA LYS A 577 -11.59 -23.26 -8.15
C LYS A 577 -10.63 -24.21 -7.45
N GLN A 578 -10.26 -23.87 -6.22
CA GLN A 578 -9.34 -24.66 -5.41
C GLN A 578 -9.71 -24.60 -3.92
N ASN A 579 -9.58 -25.73 -3.22
CA ASN A 579 -9.69 -25.78 -1.77
C ASN A 579 -8.32 -25.61 -1.13
N LEU A 580 -8.22 -24.72 -0.14
CA LEU A 580 -6.99 -24.45 0.58
C LEU A 580 -7.22 -24.42 2.09
N GLU A 581 -6.27 -24.96 2.85
CA GLU A 581 -6.19 -24.76 4.29
C GLU A 581 -5.39 -23.49 4.59
N TYR A 582 -5.89 -22.67 5.51
CA TYR A 582 -5.25 -21.44 5.92
C TYR A 582 -5.54 -21.14 7.40
N VAL A 583 -4.82 -20.16 7.96
CA VAL A 583 -4.85 -19.83 9.39
C VAL A 583 -5.41 -18.44 9.61
N VAL A 584 -6.29 -18.33 10.59
CA VAL A 584 -6.89 -17.05 11.03
C VAL A 584 -6.75 -16.90 12.54
N ALA A 585 -6.81 -15.67 13.03
CA ALA A 585 -6.93 -15.40 14.45
C ALA A 585 -8.41 -15.46 14.84
N GLY A 586 -8.80 -16.34 15.76
CA GLY A 586 -10.23 -16.68 15.97
C GLY A 586 -11.09 -15.48 16.42
N SER A 587 -10.73 -14.88 17.55
CA SER A 587 -11.47 -13.74 18.14
C SER A 587 -10.97 -12.36 17.69
N TRP A 588 -9.87 -12.29 16.93
CA TRP A 588 -9.22 -11.05 16.52
C TRP A 588 -9.47 -10.74 15.04
N SER A 589 -9.12 -9.54 14.59
CA SER A 589 -9.21 -9.18 13.17
C SER A 589 -8.08 -9.80 12.34
N THR A 590 -8.10 -9.62 11.02
CA THR A 590 -6.95 -9.91 10.14
C THR A 590 -5.82 -8.87 10.24
N ASN A 591 -6.03 -7.75 10.93
CA ASN A 591 -5.09 -6.63 10.97
C ASN A 591 -4.11 -6.75 12.14
N THR A 592 -2.83 -6.51 11.86
CA THR A 592 -1.76 -6.39 12.85
C THR A 592 -1.13 -5.00 12.75
N ILE A 593 -0.85 -4.37 13.88
CA ILE A 593 -0.03 -3.16 13.95
C ILE A 593 1.37 -3.53 14.46
N SER A 594 2.39 -3.19 13.67
CA SER A 594 3.81 -3.38 13.98
C SER A 594 4.42 -2.03 14.31
N LEU A 595 4.79 -1.80 15.57
CA LEU A 595 5.30 -0.53 16.05
C LEU A 595 6.82 -0.60 16.18
N ILE A 596 7.54 0.37 15.62
CA ILE A 596 9.00 0.52 15.72
C ILE A 596 9.30 1.69 16.65
N PRO A 597 9.53 1.44 17.95
CA PRO A 597 9.90 2.48 18.90
C PRO A 597 11.30 2.99 18.56
N TYR A 598 11.44 4.30 18.38
CA TYR A 598 12.73 4.92 18.14
C TYR A 598 12.88 6.19 18.97
N CYS A 599 14.14 6.53 19.26
CA CYS A 599 14.52 7.80 19.85
C CYS A 599 15.87 8.23 19.28
N ARG A 600 16.29 9.47 19.57
CA ARG A 600 17.58 9.99 19.13
C ARG A 600 18.45 10.27 20.34
N THR A 601 19.67 9.74 20.30
CA THR A 601 20.74 10.13 21.22
C THR A 601 21.52 11.31 20.63
N GLU A 602 22.44 11.89 21.39
CA GLU A 602 23.36 12.92 20.85
C GLU A 602 24.15 12.45 19.62
N LYS A 603 24.36 11.13 19.48
CA LYS A 603 25.23 10.55 18.44
C LYS A 603 24.47 9.92 17.29
N GLU A 604 23.36 9.24 17.58
CA GLU A 604 22.67 8.40 16.61
C GLU A 604 21.24 8.06 17.01
N ILE A 605 20.48 7.53 16.05
CA ILE A 605 19.11 7.05 16.24
C ILE A 605 19.16 5.61 16.76
N CYS A 606 18.38 5.33 17.79
CA CYS A 606 18.29 4.03 18.44
C CYS A 606 16.87 3.47 18.32
N VAL A 607 16.77 2.15 18.24
CA VAL A 607 15.51 1.40 18.16
C VAL A 607 15.32 0.60 19.45
N GLY A 608 14.14 0.68 20.02
CA GLY A 608 13.74 -0.11 21.19
C GLY A 608 13.29 -1.50 20.78
N LEU A 609 14.01 -2.53 21.24
CA LEU A 609 13.76 -3.92 20.90
C LEU A 609 13.09 -4.68 22.04
N GLU A 610 12.13 -5.52 21.68
CA GLU A 610 11.49 -6.48 22.56
C GLU A 610 12.24 -7.81 22.52
N ARG A 611 12.30 -8.51 23.67
CA ARG A 611 12.75 -9.91 23.73
C ARG A 611 11.56 -10.79 24.04
N ARG A 612 11.33 -11.80 23.21
CA ARG A 612 10.23 -12.77 23.37
C ARG A 612 10.73 -14.19 23.39
N ASP A 613 9.97 -15.05 24.05
CA ASP A 613 10.12 -16.50 23.98
C ASP A 613 8.99 -17.07 23.11
N LEU A 614 9.30 -17.46 21.88
CA LEU A 614 8.31 -17.95 20.92
C LEU A 614 8.58 -19.41 20.54
N PRO A 615 7.54 -20.22 20.24
CA PRO A 615 7.75 -21.62 19.91
C PRO A 615 8.38 -21.83 18.53
N ALA A 616 8.15 -20.96 17.55
CA ALA A 616 8.73 -21.10 16.21
C ALA A 616 10.29 -21.10 16.24
N PRO A 617 10.97 -20.15 16.90
CA PRO A 617 12.42 -20.23 17.16
C PRO A 617 12.84 -21.52 17.88
N PHE A 618 12.08 -21.93 18.91
CA PHE A 618 12.38 -23.13 19.69
C PHE A 618 12.35 -24.40 18.85
N ILE A 619 11.33 -24.57 18.01
CA ILE A 619 11.15 -25.75 17.15
C ILE A 619 12.34 -25.92 16.19
N ASN A 620 12.90 -24.83 15.66
CA ASN A 620 13.94 -24.90 14.64
C ASN A 620 15.37 -24.82 15.19
N SER A 621 15.57 -24.18 16.35
CA SER A 621 16.92 -23.90 16.90
C SER A 621 17.17 -24.47 18.29
N GLY A 622 16.14 -24.94 18.98
CA GLY A 622 16.21 -25.38 20.38
C GLY A 622 16.24 -24.25 21.42
N SER A 623 16.13 -22.98 21.00
CA SER A 623 16.00 -21.80 21.86
C SER A 623 14.74 -21.03 21.49
N SER A 624 13.89 -20.69 22.46
CA SER A 624 12.69 -19.86 22.21
C SER A 624 12.99 -18.37 22.06
N LEU A 625 14.15 -17.92 22.54
CA LEU A 625 14.49 -16.49 22.56
C LEU A 625 14.61 -15.92 21.14
N ILE A 626 13.88 -14.84 20.88
CA ILE A 626 13.96 -14.03 19.67
C ILE A 626 13.85 -12.54 20.04
N VAL A 627 14.54 -11.71 19.27
CA VAL A 627 14.44 -10.24 19.38
C VAL A 627 13.48 -9.75 18.30
N THR A 628 12.50 -8.96 18.71
CA THR A 628 11.40 -8.46 17.86
C THR A 628 11.23 -6.95 18.07
N ASN A 629 10.34 -6.34 17.30
CA ASN A 629 9.69 -5.09 17.69
C ASN A 629 8.31 -5.40 18.30
N PRO A 630 7.75 -4.48 19.12
CA PRO A 630 6.37 -4.61 19.60
C PRO A 630 5.37 -4.66 18.43
N ALA A 631 4.58 -5.73 18.38
CA ALA A 631 3.55 -5.94 17.37
C ALA A 631 2.34 -6.66 17.96
N TRP A 632 1.14 -6.22 17.58
CA TRP A 632 -0.10 -6.74 18.14
C TRP A 632 -1.15 -7.00 17.07
N ARG A 633 -1.82 -8.14 17.20
CA ARG A 633 -3.05 -8.41 16.45
C ARG A 633 -4.16 -7.51 16.98
N LEU A 634 -4.92 -6.88 16.09
CA LEU A 634 -5.91 -5.87 16.48
C LEU A 634 -7.28 -6.48 16.80
N PRO A 635 -7.95 -5.96 17.84
CA PRO A 635 -9.37 -6.25 18.09
C PRO A 635 -10.26 -5.89 16.87
N LYS A 636 -11.40 -6.56 16.71
CA LYS A 636 -12.32 -6.36 15.56
C LYS A 636 -13.02 -4.99 15.51
N ASP A 637 -12.98 -4.25 16.61
CA ASP A 637 -13.52 -2.89 16.73
C ASP A 637 -12.47 -1.81 16.45
N ARG A 638 -11.20 -2.16 16.22
CA ARG A 638 -10.15 -1.24 15.74
C ARG A 638 -10.04 -1.37 14.22
N ARG A 639 -10.69 -0.45 13.50
CA ARG A 639 -10.95 -0.59 12.05
C ARG A 639 -10.23 0.41 11.17
N ASP A 640 -9.56 1.38 11.76
CA ASP A 640 -8.87 2.45 11.05
C ASP A 640 -7.49 2.71 11.67
N TRP A 641 -6.69 3.51 10.97
CA TRP A 641 -5.33 3.85 11.37
C TRP A 641 -5.24 4.49 12.77
N ASP A 642 -6.15 5.41 13.08
CA ASP A 642 -6.10 6.20 14.31
C ASP A 642 -6.40 5.31 15.52
N SER A 643 -7.50 4.54 15.47
CA SER A 643 -7.86 3.58 16.53
C SER A 643 -6.81 2.47 16.71
N ALA A 644 -6.19 2.01 15.63
CA ALA A 644 -5.13 1.01 15.69
C ALA A 644 -3.83 1.54 16.32
N THR A 645 -3.44 2.78 15.98
CA THR A 645 -2.24 3.40 16.55
C THR A 645 -2.45 3.85 17.99
N GLU A 646 -3.63 4.33 18.36
CA GLU A 646 -4.01 4.61 19.75
C GLU A 646 -3.88 3.35 20.60
N PHE A 647 -4.48 2.23 20.15
CA PHE A 647 -4.32 0.93 20.81
C PHE A 647 -2.85 0.52 20.94
N ALA A 648 -2.04 0.67 19.89
CA ALA A 648 -0.62 0.30 19.93
C ALA A 648 0.17 1.16 20.92
N VAL A 649 -0.12 2.45 21.01
CA VAL A 649 0.52 3.38 21.96
C VAL A 649 0.14 3.03 23.40
N GLU A 650 -1.13 2.72 23.66
CA GLU A 650 -1.58 2.24 24.97
C GLU A 650 -0.86 0.95 25.37
N GLN A 651 -0.74 -0.02 24.44
CA GLN A 651 -0.01 -1.26 24.69
C GLN A 651 1.49 -1.04 24.90
N LEU A 652 2.10 -0.08 24.20
CA LEU A 652 3.51 0.27 24.38
C LEU A 652 3.77 0.84 25.78
N ALA A 653 2.93 1.77 26.24
CA ALA A 653 3.03 2.35 27.57
C ALA A 653 2.78 1.30 28.66
N ALA A 654 1.75 0.47 28.51
CA ALA A 654 1.35 -0.53 29.50
C ALA A 654 2.37 -1.68 29.66
N ASN A 655 2.89 -2.21 28.55
CA ASN A 655 3.76 -3.39 28.58
C ASN A 655 5.26 -3.05 28.67
N PHE A 656 5.64 -1.84 28.23
CA PHE A 656 7.05 -1.46 28.13
C PHE A 656 7.44 -0.19 28.89
N HIS A 657 6.48 0.53 29.47
CA HIS A 657 6.73 1.81 30.14
C HIS A 657 7.42 2.84 29.22
N ALA A 658 7.08 2.81 27.93
CA ALA A 658 7.59 3.72 26.91
C ALA A 658 6.46 4.63 26.41
N ASP A 659 6.57 5.92 26.74
CA ASP A 659 5.60 6.94 26.38
C ASP A 659 5.87 7.45 24.97
N THR A 660 4.86 7.38 24.12
CA THR A 660 4.98 7.83 22.73
C THR A 660 4.65 9.32 22.62
N LEU A 661 5.58 10.10 22.06
CA LEU A 661 5.38 11.51 21.74
C LEU A 661 4.62 11.69 20.44
N ASN A 662 4.90 10.86 19.45
CA ASN A 662 4.28 10.93 18.13
C ASN A 662 4.40 9.58 17.40
N THR A 663 3.46 9.31 16.49
CA THR A 663 3.47 8.15 15.60
C THR A 663 3.42 8.60 14.15
N ALA A 664 4.04 7.83 13.26
CA ALA A 664 3.93 8.04 11.82
C ALA A 664 3.86 6.70 11.08
N PRO A 665 3.07 6.60 9.99
CA PRO A 665 3.13 5.44 9.12
C PRO A 665 4.55 5.19 8.61
N LEU A 666 4.93 3.92 8.56
CA LEU A 666 6.24 3.49 8.08
C LEU A 666 6.07 2.64 6.82
N GLY A 667 5.66 3.30 5.73
CA GLY A 667 5.38 2.67 4.45
C GLY A 667 3.98 2.07 4.35
N GLY A 668 3.70 1.33 3.27
CA GLY A 668 2.41 0.68 3.04
C GLY A 668 2.24 -0.61 3.84
N ALA A 669 0.99 -1.07 3.98
CA ALA A 669 0.71 -2.37 4.59
C ALA A 669 1.32 -3.53 3.79
N TYR A 670 1.65 -4.62 4.46
CA TYR A 670 2.25 -5.81 3.86
C TYR A 670 1.65 -7.10 4.41
N SER A 671 1.77 -8.17 3.65
CA SER A 671 1.35 -9.53 4.01
C SER A 671 2.58 -10.38 4.34
N PRO A 672 2.73 -10.89 5.58
CA PRO A 672 3.91 -11.66 5.96
C PRO A 672 3.94 -13.06 5.38
N CYS A 673 2.78 -13.71 5.29
CA CYS A 673 2.62 -15.09 4.80
C CYS A 673 1.38 -15.20 3.89
N PRO A 674 1.38 -14.60 2.69
CA PRO A 674 0.19 -14.52 1.79
C PRO A 674 -0.33 -15.89 1.33
N ALA A 675 0.46 -16.95 1.47
CA ALA A 675 0.08 -18.32 1.14
C ALA A 675 -0.50 -19.11 2.34
N LEU A 676 -0.60 -18.52 3.54
CA LEU A 676 -1.00 -19.21 4.76
C LEU A 676 -2.04 -18.45 5.58
N THR A 677 -2.04 -17.12 5.56
CA THR A 677 -2.96 -16.31 6.37
C THR A 677 -3.37 -15.04 5.63
N PRO A 678 -4.62 -14.54 5.80
CA PRO A 678 -5.04 -13.22 5.32
C PRO A 678 -4.48 -12.06 6.16
N GLU A 679 -3.53 -12.32 7.07
CA GLU A 679 -2.91 -11.28 7.90
C GLU A 679 -2.38 -10.13 7.05
N THR A 680 -2.80 -8.92 7.42
CA THR A 680 -2.27 -7.67 6.88
C THR A 680 -1.62 -6.89 8.01
N VAL A 681 -0.36 -6.51 7.83
CA VAL A 681 0.43 -5.79 8.83
C VAL A 681 0.63 -4.35 8.37
N SER A 682 0.26 -3.42 9.24
CA SER A 682 0.58 -2.00 9.11
C SER A 682 1.76 -1.66 10.01
N ALA A 683 2.79 -1.01 9.47
CA ALA A 683 3.96 -0.60 10.24
C ALA A 683 3.89 0.89 10.59
N ALA A 684 4.23 1.23 11.84
CA ALA A 684 4.33 2.60 12.31
C ALA A 684 5.65 2.82 13.07
N ALA A 685 6.25 3.99 12.88
CA ALA A 685 7.34 4.46 13.72
C ALA A 685 6.76 5.20 14.93
N ALA A 686 7.21 4.88 16.14
CA ALA A 686 6.82 5.55 17.37
C ALA A 686 8.00 6.32 17.95
N LEU A 687 7.92 7.64 17.96
CA LEU A 687 8.90 8.48 18.63
C LEU A 687 8.65 8.41 20.14
N VAL A 688 9.56 7.78 20.88
CA VAL A 688 9.44 7.60 22.34
C VAL A 688 10.08 8.78 23.07
N SER A 689 9.48 9.18 24.20
CA SER A 689 10.03 10.25 25.02
C SER A 689 11.40 9.84 25.58
N PRO A 690 12.41 10.74 25.55
CA PRO A 690 13.71 10.52 26.17
C PRO A 690 13.70 9.88 27.57
N GLU A 691 12.83 10.39 28.43
CA GLU A 691 12.73 10.01 29.84
C GLU A 691 12.16 8.60 29.99
N SER A 692 11.08 8.29 29.26
CA SER A 692 10.49 6.95 29.29
C SER A 692 11.36 5.92 28.59
N ALA A 693 12.09 6.28 27.52
CA ALA A 693 13.01 5.38 26.85
C ALA A 693 14.06 4.80 27.82
N ALA A 694 14.65 5.66 28.67
CA ALA A 694 15.62 5.23 29.67
C ALA A 694 15.02 4.36 30.80
N ALA A 695 13.74 4.53 31.10
CA ALA A 695 13.01 3.75 32.11
C ALA A 695 12.32 2.49 31.55
N SER A 696 12.19 2.40 30.22
CA SER A 696 11.47 1.33 29.55
C SER A 696 12.12 -0.04 29.71
N SER A 697 11.34 -1.10 29.55
CA SER A 697 11.85 -2.48 29.51
C SER A 697 12.43 -2.87 28.14
N LEU A 698 12.32 -1.99 27.13
CA LEU A 698 12.89 -2.17 25.81
C LEU A 698 14.42 -2.12 25.84
N ARG A 699 15.04 -2.82 24.88
CA ARG A 699 16.50 -2.85 24.71
C ARG A 699 16.90 -1.94 23.57
N TRP A 700 17.58 -0.85 23.88
CA TRP A 700 17.88 0.20 22.91
C TRP A 700 19.20 -0.07 22.19
N VAL A 701 19.12 -0.30 20.89
CA VAL A 701 20.27 -0.59 20.02
C VAL A 701 20.38 0.47 18.93
N PRO A 702 21.59 0.95 18.59
CA PRO A 702 21.78 1.84 17.45
C PRO A 702 21.22 1.28 16.15
N LEU A 703 20.42 2.06 15.42
CA LEU A 703 19.83 1.64 14.14
C LEU A 703 20.91 1.23 13.14
N LYS A 704 22.03 1.97 13.09
CA LYS A 704 23.17 1.65 12.23
C LYS A 704 23.76 0.27 12.53
N GLU A 705 23.85 -0.09 13.80
CA GLU A 705 24.32 -1.42 14.20
C GLU A 705 23.35 -2.51 13.75
N LEU A 706 22.04 -2.29 13.91
CA LEU A 706 21.01 -3.22 13.44
C LEU A 706 21.08 -3.46 11.93
N ILE A 707 21.34 -2.42 11.14
CA ILE A 707 21.52 -2.55 9.69
C ILE A 707 22.79 -3.32 9.34
N LEU A 708 23.91 -3.03 10.01
CA LEU A 708 25.18 -3.71 9.77
C LEU A 708 25.14 -5.20 10.16
N LYS A 709 24.44 -5.54 11.24
CA LYS A 709 24.35 -6.90 11.80
C LYS A 709 23.00 -7.57 11.54
N ARG A 710 22.24 -7.09 10.56
CA ARG A 710 20.89 -7.58 10.21
C ARG A 710 20.78 -9.10 10.02
N SER A 711 21.84 -9.77 9.58
CA SER A 711 21.86 -11.24 9.42
C SER A 711 21.70 -12.03 10.73
N MET A 712 21.93 -11.37 11.89
CA MET A 712 21.71 -11.94 13.22
C MET A 712 20.26 -11.86 13.68
N LEU A 713 19.46 -10.96 13.09
CA LEU A 713 18.04 -10.80 13.41
C LEU A 713 17.22 -11.88 12.70
N ARG A 714 16.21 -12.39 13.40
CA ARG A 714 15.38 -13.52 12.92
C ARG A 714 13.90 -13.18 12.79
N ASP A 715 13.46 -12.00 13.22
CA ASP A 715 12.07 -11.57 13.13
C ASP A 715 11.82 -10.72 11.88
N GLY A 716 10.87 -11.13 11.05
CA GLY A 716 10.57 -10.48 9.77
C GLY A 716 9.95 -9.09 9.92
N HIS A 717 9.12 -8.87 10.95
CA HIS A 717 8.54 -7.56 11.22
C HIS A 717 9.61 -6.56 11.66
N LEU A 718 10.53 -6.97 12.54
CA LEU A 718 11.65 -6.15 12.97
C LEU A 718 12.56 -5.81 11.80
N LEU A 719 12.98 -6.81 11.01
CA LEU A 719 13.84 -6.61 9.85
C LEU A 719 13.24 -5.59 8.87
N LEU A 720 11.96 -5.74 8.54
CA LEU A 720 11.30 -4.83 7.60
C LEU A 720 11.15 -3.43 8.19
N GLY A 721 10.77 -3.34 9.48
CA GLY A 721 10.67 -2.09 10.21
C GLY A 721 11.98 -1.30 10.24
N ILE A 722 13.10 -1.96 10.55
CA ILE A 722 14.41 -1.27 10.58
C ILE A 722 14.88 -0.86 9.19
N PHE A 723 14.60 -1.65 8.14
CA PHE A 723 14.96 -1.27 6.76
C PHE A 723 14.20 -0.03 6.32
N ARG A 724 12.88 0.00 6.56
CA ARG A 724 12.05 1.15 6.24
C ARG A 724 12.43 2.38 7.06
N LEU A 725 12.68 2.22 8.36
CA LEU A 725 13.14 3.31 9.23
C LEU A 725 14.49 3.86 8.78
N TRP A 726 15.45 2.99 8.46
CA TRP A 726 16.75 3.38 7.92
C TRP A 726 16.61 4.16 6.61
N HIS A 727 15.83 3.64 5.66
CA HIS A 727 15.57 4.29 4.38
C HIS A 727 14.93 5.68 4.56
N ALA A 728 13.95 5.81 5.46
CA ALA A 728 13.31 7.08 5.77
C ALA A 728 14.24 8.13 6.40
N LEU A 729 15.38 7.71 6.95
CA LEU A 729 16.32 8.56 7.67
C LEU A 729 17.65 8.75 6.93
N LEU A 730 17.84 8.13 5.76
CA LEU A 730 19.09 8.21 4.97
C LEU A 730 19.51 9.66 4.70
N ASP A 731 18.58 10.51 4.27
CA ASP A 731 18.85 11.92 3.96
C ASP A 731 19.19 12.73 5.22
N ARG A 732 18.72 12.30 6.40
CA ARG A 732 19.00 12.93 7.71
C ARG A 732 20.25 12.39 8.41
N ALA A 733 20.88 11.35 7.85
CA ALA A 733 22.09 10.72 8.38
C ALA A 733 23.38 11.24 7.70
N ALA A 734 23.24 12.01 6.62
CA ALA A 734 24.34 12.69 5.92
C ALA A 734 24.59 14.13 6.43
N GLU A 735 23.68 14.65 7.26
CA GLU A 735 23.83 15.89 8.06
C GLU A 735 24.30 15.55 9.48
#